data_AF-A0A7J6RJ53-F1
#
_entry.id   AF-A0A7J6RJ53-F1
#
_cell.length_a   1.000
_cell.length_b   1.000
_cell.length_c   1.000
_cell.angle_alpha   90.00
_cell.angle_beta   90.00
_cell.angle_gamma   90.00
#
_symmetry.space_group_name_H-M   'P 1'
#
loop_
_entity.id
_entity.type
_entity.pdbx_description
1 polymer ?
#
loop_
_entity_poly.entity_id
_entity_poly.type
_entity_poly.pdbx_seq_one_letter_code
_entity_poly.pdbx_strand_id
1 'polypeptide(L)'
;MDSATSSYREKVTPSLSYTVGVDKILAEGKSDFQDILLIQSKCFGRTLVLDNQVQSCETDEACYHETLVHPAMLAHPNPKRVYIGGGGEGATAREILKHKSVETCVMVDLDKKVVDFCREHMTQWNEGVFEDPRFSCYYEDAYQWLVENVKTDADKFDVIVMDICDPLDAGPGWKLYTVEFYKEVLQKFLNKGGILVTQSTGVDLSYPGNPEVTDPYLTIRNTFKAVFGEDKVRSYFADIPSFFYPWGFTVGSESAEALATYDRSAEEITAELKQRIGEEEFNALRHYDGITHKHMMALPRAAVQREIHHAFKRKDAVGIVRILLRQDTVSPKNSATALHRLAKLKGCSKMLIPIQAERDEVLTKLVSHLEERSVDPQFLSNTLFAWSSTEKAIPRCLSMKAAMVLNEGRLSGPLEGQNLANTLWAVASPPAHSEGYSERRDLMEAIVTHVDACRLSSDKILQLSARELAISLWSLGKAYEQNLLDTTTWLESPTQRLARDVLLAALANPFQKCYKALGTTGHYYYDLKELGDSRLERLPLSIRVLLESAVRNCDEFEVKTSDVENILNWSKTSKSQTEIPFKPARVILQDFTGVPAVVDFAAMRDAMARLGGDSAKINPLVPVDLVIDHSVMADYSRNPQALERNQELEFQRNRERFGFLKWGASAFNNLKIVPPGSGIVHQVNLEYLARVVMGADKKSGALLYPDSLVGTDSHTTMIDGLGVAGWGVGGIEAEAVMLGQAISMVLPEVVGFRLTGRLPAGATATDLVLTCTNMLRKRGVVGKFVEFFGPGCANLSLADRATIANMAPEYGGTMGFFGVDQKSLDYLLQTG
;
A
#
# COMPACT_ATOMS: atom_id res chain seq x y z
N MET A 1 -33.92 -21.20 10.73
CA MET A 1 -34.83 -20.56 9.75
C MET A 1 -35.88 -19.76 10.49
N ASP A 2 -36.21 -18.53 10.04
CA ASP A 2 -37.27 -17.72 10.65
C ASP A 2 -38.54 -17.80 9.78
N SER A 3 -39.52 -18.58 10.26
CA SER A 3 -40.77 -18.84 9.54
C SER A 3 -41.62 -17.59 9.33
N ALA A 4 -41.39 -16.51 10.10
CA ALA A 4 -42.09 -15.25 9.94
C ALA A 4 -41.56 -14.41 8.77
N THR A 5 -40.30 -14.60 8.36
CA THR A 5 -39.61 -13.71 7.41
C THR A 5 -39.17 -14.37 6.11
N SER A 6 -39.42 -15.68 5.92
CA SER A 6 -38.94 -16.45 4.75
C SER A 6 -37.44 -16.23 4.51
N SER A 7 -36.65 -16.35 5.59
CA SER A 7 -35.22 -16.09 5.56
C SER A 7 -34.42 -17.11 6.37
N TYR A 8 -33.20 -17.34 5.89
CA TYR A 8 -32.17 -18.11 6.57
C TYR A 8 -31.15 -17.14 7.17
N ARG A 9 -30.79 -17.36 8.43
CA ARG A 9 -29.81 -16.54 9.15
C ARG A 9 -28.71 -17.46 9.66
N GLU A 10 -27.48 -17.13 9.31
CA GLU A 10 -26.29 -17.76 9.86
C GLU A 10 -25.53 -16.75 10.70
N LYS A 11 -24.97 -17.23 11.81
CA LYS A 11 -24.12 -16.45 12.68
C LYS A 11 -22.66 -16.75 12.33
N VAL A 12 -21.97 -15.76 11.74
CA VAL A 12 -20.56 -15.87 11.33
C VAL A 12 -19.63 -15.64 12.51
N THR A 13 -19.94 -14.67 13.37
CA THR A 13 -19.19 -14.39 14.61
C THR A 13 -20.17 -14.07 15.75
N PRO A 14 -19.73 -13.99 17.02
CA PRO A 14 -20.60 -13.60 18.12
C PRO A 14 -21.38 -12.29 17.88
N SER A 15 -20.84 -11.36 17.09
CA SER A 15 -21.38 -10.04 16.76
C SER A 15 -21.86 -9.88 15.31
N LEU A 16 -21.58 -10.84 14.41
CA LEU A 16 -21.93 -10.78 12.99
C LEU A 16 -22.82 -11.96 12.58
N SER A 17 -23.94 -11.64 11.94
CA SER A 17 -24.79 -12.63 11.27
C SER A 17 -25.20 -12.10 9.91
N TYR A 18 -25.21 -12.95 8.89
CA TYR A 18 -25.83 -12.61 7.61
C TYR A 18 -27.20 -13.26 7.50
N THR A 19 -28.07 -12.66 6.71
CA THR A 19 -29.42 -13.17 6.45
C THR A 19 -29.66 -13.23 4.96
N VAL A 20 -30.06 -14.41 4.47
CA VAL A 20 -30.37 -14.69 3.07
C VAL A 20 -31.86 -14.93 2.94
N GLY A 21 -32.49 -14.32 1.94
CA GLY A 21 -33.88 -14.61 1.61
C GLY A 21 -34.03 -16.04 1.06
N VAL A 22 -35.04 -16.76 1.52
CA VAL A 22 -35.36 -18.14 1.09
C VAL A 22 -36.65 -18.10 0.28
N ASP A 23 -36.61 -18.63 -0.94
CA ASP A 23 -37.81 -18.78 -1.77
C ASP A 23 -38.63 -20.00 -1.35
N LYS A 24 -37.95 -21.13 -1.10
CA LYS A 24 -38.57 -22.37 -0.63
C LYS A 24 -37.54 -23.30 0.02
N ILE A 25 -38.04 -24.21 0.84
CA ILE A 25 -37.27 -25.36 1.30
C ILE A 25 -37.43 -26.46 0.24
N LEU A 26 -36.31 -27.04 -0.20
CA LEU A 26 -36.29 -28.08 -1.23
C LEU A 26 -36.35 -29.48 -0.61
N ALA A 27 -35.59 -29.72 0.45
CA ALA A 27 -35.57 -30.96 1.19
C ALA A 27 -35.04 -30.74 2.62
N GLU A 28 -35.42 -31.62 3.55
CA GLU A 28 -34.99 -31.62 4.94
C GLU A 28 -34.62 -33.05 5.35
N GLY A 29 -33.60 -33.18 6.19
CA GLY A 29 -33.11 -34.44 6.70
C GLY A 29 -32.50 -34.27 8.09
N LYS A 30 -32.26 -35.38 8.77
CA LYS A 30 -31.56 -35.40 10.06
C LYS A 30 -30.80 -36.71 10.21
N SER A 31 -29.52 -36.60 10.53
CA SER A 31 -28.67 -37.74 10.86
C SER A 31 -28.40 -37.84 12.36
N ASP A 32 -27.62 -38.84 12.74
CA ASP A 32 -27.15 -38.97 14.12
C ASP A 32 -26.05 -37.94 14.44
N PHE A 33 -25.54 -37.24 13.41
CA PHE A 33 -24.46 -36.28 13.51
C PHE A 33 -24.95 -34.83 13.38
N GLN A 34 -25.91 -34.55 12.49
CA GLN A 34 -26.30 -33.18 12.15
C GLN A 34 -27.71 -33.07 11.54
N ASP A 35 -28.28 -31.87 11.62
CA ASP A 35 -29.46 -31.46 10.87
C ASP A 35 -29.08 -31.13 9.41
N ILE A 36 -29.87 -31.58 8.44
CA ILE A 36 -29.62 -31.43 7.01
C ILE A 36 -30.74 -30.62 6.38
N LEU A 37 -30.40 -29.56 5.66
CA LEU A 37 -31.36 -28.68 5.03
C LEU A 37 -30.89 -28.28 3.64
N LEU A 38 -31.78 -28.41 2.65
CA LEU A 38 -31.57 -27.88 1.31
C LEU A 38 -32.61 -26.79 1.05
N ILE A 39 -32.17 -25.57 0.82
CA ILE A 39 -33.03 -24.42 0.51
C ILE A 39 -32.80 -23.91 -0.90
N GLN A 40 -33.82 -23.27 -1.46
CA GLN A 40 -33.67 -22.37 -2.60
C GLN A 40 -33.43 -20.96 -2.05
N SER A 41 -32.18 -20.52 -2.05
CA SER A 41 -31.76 -19.16 -1.74
C SER A 41 -32.10 -18.21 -2.89
N LYS A 42 -32.48 -16.97 -2.56
CA LYS A 42 -32.71 -15.90 -3.54
C LYS A 42 -31.45 -15.42 -4.26
N CYS A 43 -30.29 -15.52 -3.61
CA CYS A 43 -29.04 -14.98 -4.14
C CYS A 43 -28.01 -16.06 -4.54
N PHE A 44 -28.12 -17.28 -4.00
CA PHE A 44 -27.11 -18.33 -4.17
C PHE A 44 -27.64 -19.63 -4.76
N GLY A 45 -28.87 -19.64 -5.29
CA GLY A 45 -29.47 -20.84 -5.89
C GLY A 45 -29.80 -21.90 -4.84
N ARG A 46 -29.63 -23.19 -5.16
CA ARG A 46 -29.73 -24.22 -4.12
C ARG A 46 -28.58 -24.09 -3.12
N THR A 47 -28.89 -24.15 -1.83
CA THR A 47 -27.92 -24.02 -0.74
C THR A 47 -28.08 -25.16 0.24
N LEU A 48 -27.01 -25.95 0.41
CA LEU A 48 -26.89 -26.99 1.42
C LEU A 48 -26.48 -26.35 2.75
N VAL A 49 -27.24 -26.67 3.79
CA VAL A 49 -27.04 -26.18 5.15
C VAL A 49 -26.99 -27.39 6.08
N LEU A 50 -25.90 -27.53 6.84
CA LEU A 50 -25.73 -28.54 7.88
C LEU A 50 -25.61 -27.85 9.24
N ASP A 51 -26.37 -28.28 10.25
CA ASP A 51 -26.41 -27.66 11.59
C ASP A 51 -26.54 -26.12 11.58
N ASN A 52 -27.37 -25.63 10.66
CA ASN A 52 -27.61 -24.20 10.44
C ASN A 52 -26.34 -23.42 10.00
N GLN A 53 -25.37 -24.07 9.37
CA GLN A 53 -24.25 -23.46 8.65
C GLN A 53 -24.28 -23.83 7.16
N VAL A 54 -24.09 -22.84 6.29
CA VAL A 54 -23.98 -23.04 4.84
C VAL A 54 -22.72 -23.82 4.54
N GLN A 55 -22.87 -24.92 3.79
CA GLN A 55 -21.76 -25.75 3.34
C GLN A 55 -21.43 -25.51 1.87
N SER A 56 -22.45 -25.38 1.02
CA SER A 56 -22.26 -25.23 -0.42
C SER A 56 -23.47 -24.60 -1.09
N CYS A 57 -23.21 -23.84 -2.15
CA CYS A 57 -24.19 -23.07 -2.90
C CYS A 57 -24.01 -23.24 -4.42
N GLU A 58 -25.11 -23.26 -5.17
CA GLU A 58 -25.14 -23.51 -6.63
C GLU A 58 -24.24 -22.60 -7.43
N THR A 59 -24.26 -21.34 -7.04
CA THR A 59 -23.69 -20.25 -7.80
C THR A 59 -22.17 -20.18 -7.70
N ASP A 60 -21.58 -20.72 -6.64
CA ASP A 60 -20.19 -20.47 -6.27
C ASP A 60 -19.46 -21.63 -5.57
N GLU A 61 -20.07 -22.82 -5.43
CA GLU A 61 -19.37 -24.04 -4.97
C GLU A 61 -18.09 -24.32 -5.76
N ALA A 62 -18.06 -24.00 -7.06
CA ALA A 62 -16.87 -24.16 -7.89
C ALA A 62 -15.69 -23.33 -7.38
N CYS A 63 -15.93 -22.18 -6.74
CA CYS A 63 -14.87 -21.39 -6.11
C CYS A 63 -14.17 -22.17 -4.98
N TYR A 64 -14.90 -23.06 -4.29
CA TYR A 64 -14.36 -23.93 -3.25
C TYR A 64 -13.73 -25.19 -3.85
N HIS A 65 -14.50 -25.99 -4.60
CA HIS A 65 -14.09 -27.33 -5.01
C HIS A 65 -12.95 -27.31 -6.04
N GLU A 66 -13.01 -26.43 -7.05
CA GLU A 66 -11.94 -26.31 -8.05
C GLU A 66 -10.63 -25.84 -7.39
N THR A 67 -10.75 -24.94 -6.41
CA THR A 67 -9.65 -24.42 -5.59
C THR A 67 -9.05 -25.48 -4.66
N LEU A 68 -9.87 -26.30 -4.01
CA LEU A 68 -9.42 -27.36 -3.10
C LEU A 68 -8.66 -28.45 -3.88
N VAL A 69 -9.16 -28.79 -5.07
CA VAL A 69 -8.71 -29.98 -5.80
C VAL A 69 -7.59 -29.69 -6.79
N HIS A 70 -7.79 -28.79 -7.76
CA HIS A 70 -6.89 -28.73 -8.91
C HIS A 70 -5.45 -28.32 -8.58
N PRO A 71 -5.17 -27.36 -7.66
CA PRO A 71 -3.81 -27.06 -7.26
C PRO A 71 -3.08 -28.28 -6.67
N ALA A 72 -3.75 -29.07 -5.82
CA ALA A 72 -3.17 -30.26 -5.20
C ALA A 72 -2.91 -31.35 -6.23
N MET A 73 -3.86 -31.57 -7.14
CA MET A 73 -3.72 -32.55 -8.22
C MET A 73 -2.59 -32.20 -9.19
N LEU A 74 -2.42 -30.92 -9.54
CA LEU A 74 -1.32 -30.44 -10.38
C LEU A 74 0.05 -30.56 -9.69
N ALA A 75 0.11 -30.47 -8.37
CA ALA A 75 1.35 -30.58 -7.61
C ALA A 75 1.97 -31.98 -7.67
N HIS A 76 1.15 -33.02 -7.72
CA HIS A 76 1.62 -34.38 -7.95
C HIS A 76 1.84 -34.60 -9.46
N PRO A 77 2.95 -35.19 -9.93
CA PRO A 77 3.24 -35.30 -11.36
C PRO A 77 2.25 -36.18 -12.15
N ASN A 78 1.67 -37.19 -11.52
CA ASN A 78 0.69 -38.09 -12.16
C ASN A 78 -0.15 -38.84 -11.10
N PRO A 79 -1.13 -38.20 -10.45
CA PRO A 79 -1.90 -38.80 -9.36
C PRO A 79 -2.87 -39.86 -9.89
N LYS A 80 -2.78 -41.08 -9.34
CA LYS A 80 -3.60 -42.24 -9.74
C LYS A 80 -4.58 -42.66 -8.65
N ARG A 81 -4.10 -42.75 -7.42
CA ARG A 81 -4.90 -43.11 -6.24
C ARG A 81 -5.13 -41.88 -5.39
N VAL A 82 -6.39 -41.47 -5.28
CA VAL A 82 -6.80 -40.29 -4.52
C VAL A 82 -7.76 -40.69 -3.41
N TYR A 83 -7.59 -40.10 -2.24
CA TYR A 83 -8.46 -40.30 -1.09
C TYR A 83 -9.10 -38.98 -0.69
N ILE A 84 -10.38 -39.01 -0.31
CA ILE A 84 -11.15 -37.90 0.23
C ILE A 84 -11.65 -38.31 1.62
N GLY A 85 -11.25 -37.58 2.64
CA GLY A 85 -11.89 -37.63 3.96
C GLY A 85 -12.99 -36.58 4.01
N GLY A 86 -14.23 -37.00 4.28
CA GLY A 86 -15.41 -36.14 4.15
C GLY A 86 -15.90 -36.04 2.70
N GLY A 87 -16.32 -34.83 2.29
CA GLY A 87 -16.76 -34.55 0.93
C GLY A 87 -18.06 -35.22 0.50
N GLY A 88 -18.93 -35.64 1.44
CA GLY A 88 -20.15 -36.39 1.17
C GLY A 88 -21.16 -35.73 0.22
N GLU A 89 -20.98 -34.45 -0.07
CA GLU A 89 -21.73 -33.70 -1.08
C GLU A 89 -21.40 -34.13 -2.53
N GLY A 90 -20.16 -34.56 -2.79
CA GLY A 90 -19.72 -35.21 -4.02
C GLY A 90 -19.02 -34.30 -5.04
N ALA A 91 -19.01 -32.97 -4.88
CA ALA A 91 -18.34 -32.07 -5.83
C ALA A 91 -16.80 -32.19 -5.75
N THR A 92 -16.22 -32.43 -4.56
CA THR A 92 -14.78 -32.72 -4.44
C THR A 92 -14.39 -33.93 -5.28
N ALA A 93 -15.19 -35.00 -5.24
CA ALA A 93 -14.97 -36.20 -6.07
C ALA A 93 -15.16 -35.91 -7.56
N ARG A 94 -16.18 -35.12 -7.94
CA ARG A 94 -16.40 -34.65 -9.32
C ARG A 94 -15.12 -33.99 -9.87
N GLU A 95 -14.56 -33.03 -9.15
CA GLU A 95 -13.36 -32.31 -9.61
C GLU A 95 -12.11 -33.20 -9.70
N ILE A 96 -11.96 -34.18 -8.81
CA ILE A 96 -10.87 -35.15 -8.85
C ILE A 96 -10.98 -36.03 -10.09
N LEU A 97 -12.17 -36.54 -10.40
CA LEU A 97 -12.39 -37.49 -11.48
C LEU A 97 -12.31 -36.88 -12.89
N LYS A 98 -12.32 -35.54 -13.01
CA LYS A 98 -11.94 -34.84 -14.25
C LYS A 98 -10.48 -35.11 -14.65
N HIS A 99 -9.58 -35.41 -13.70
CA HIS A 99 -8.18 -35.74 -14.00
C HIS A 99 -8.05 -37.15 -14.58
N LYS A 100 -7.58 -37.22 -15.84
CA LYS A 100 -7.46 -38.48 -16.60
C LYS A 100 -6.49 -39.49 -15.99
N SER A 101 -5.57 -39.03 -15.16
CA SER A 101 -4.59 -39.89 -14.49
C SER A 101 -5.19 -40.71 -13.36
N VAL A 102 -6.34 -40.28 -12.80
CA VAL A 102 -6.95 -40.93 -11.65
C VAL A 102 -7.51 -42.28 -12.07
N GLU A 103 -7.03 -43.33 -11.43
CA GLU A 103 -7.45 -44.72 -11.59
C GLU A 103 -8.41 -45.14 -10.45
N THR A 104 -8.27 -44.53 -9.27
CA THR A 104 -9.12 -44.81 -8.11
C THR A 104 -9.29 -43.58 -7.25
N CYS A 105 -10.54 -43.24 -6.92
CA CYS A 105 -10.91 -42.19 -6.00
C CYS A 105 -11.75 -42.80 -4.86
N VAL A 106 -11.23 -42.78 -3.65
CA VAL A 106 -11.94 -43.27 -2.45
C VAL A 106 -12.45 -42.08 -1.65
N MET A 107 -13.75 -42.02 -1.39
CA MET A 107 -14.35 -41.07 -0.47
C MET A 107 -14.84 -41.78 0.78
N VAL A 108 -14.49 -41.25 1.94
CA VAL A 108 -14.94 -41.77 3.23
C VAL A 108 -15.58 -40.64 4.01
N ASP A 109 -16.90 -40.70 4.14
CA ASP A 109 -17.67 -39.72 4.91
C ASP A 109 -18.29 -40.41 6.13
N LEU A 110 -18.31 -39.74 7.27
CA LEU A 110 -18.87 -40.31 8.49
C LEU A 110 -20.39 -40.44 8.42
N ASP A 111 -21.05 -39.56 7.67
CA ASP A 111 -22.50 -39.41 7.69
C ASP A 111 -23.15 -39.94 6.40
N LYS A 112 -23.51 -41.23 6.42
CA LYS A 112 -24.23 -41.88 5.32
C LYS A 112 -25.47 -41.10 4.87
N LYS A 113 -26.21 -40.49 5.81
CA LYS A 113 -27.45 -39.79 5.48
C LYS A 113 -27.19 -38.51 4.72
N VAL A 114 -26.10 -37.79 5.00
CA VAL A 114 -25.68 -36.64 4.19
C VAL A 114 -25.32 -37.09 2.78
N VAL A 115 -24.55 -38.16 2.64
CA VAL A 115 -24.18 -38.68 1.30
C VAL A 115 -25.41 -39.08 0.49
N ASP A 116 -26.31 -39.87 1.08
CA ASP A 116 -27.54 -40.29 0.39
C ASP A 116 -28.41 -39.07 0.03
N PHE A 117 -28.54 -38.10 0.93
CA PHE A 117 -29.31 -36.86 0.71
C PHE A 117 -28.73 -36.03 -0.43
N CYS A 118 -27.42 -35.82 -0.47
CA CYS A 118 -26.75 -35.09 -1.54
C CYS A 118 -26.82 -35.87 -2.88
N ARG A 119 -26.68 -37.19 -2.85
CA ARG A 119 -26.85 -38.04 -4.03
C ARG A 119 -28.25 -37.90 -4.62
N GLU A 120 -29.28 -37.87 -3.78
CA GLU A 120 -30.68 -37.75 -4.22
C GLU A 120 -31.05 -36.33 -4.69
N HIS A 121 -30.62 -35.31 -3.96
CA HIS A 121 -31.14 -33.94 -4.13
C HIS A 121 -30.17 -32.95 -4.80
N MET A 122 -28.89 -33.30 -4.95
CA MET A 122 -27.82 -32.45 -5.50
C MET A 122 -27.11 -33.10 -6.69
N THR A 123 -27.84 -33.83 -7.54
CA THR A 123 -27.33 -34.51 -8.74
C THR A 123 -26.56 -33.60 -9.69
N GLN A 124 -26.93 -32.33 -9.73
CA GLN A 124 -26.29 -31.33 -10.59
C GLN A 124 -24.95 -30.81 -10.04
N TRP A 125 -24.58 -31.11 -8.78
CA TRP A 125 -23.22 -30.88 -8.27
C TRP A 125 -22.39 -32.15 -8.38
N ASN A 126 -22.93 -33.32 -8.01
CA ASN A 126 -22.13 -34.53 -8.06
C ASN A 126 -21.94 -35.07 -9.49
N GLU A 127 -22.71 -34.58 -10.48
CA GLU A 127 -22.59 -34.91 -11.91
C GLU A 127 -22.48 -36.41 -12.21
N GLY A 128 -23.13 -37.24 -11.39
CA GLY A 128 -23.11 -38.70 -11.55
C GLY A 128 -21.81 -39.37 -11.08
N VAL A 129 -20.97 -38.68 -10.29
CA VAL A 129 -19.70 -39.23 -9.75
C VAL A 129 -19.87 -40.56 -9.01
N PHE A 130 -21.04 -40.77 -8.38
CA PHE A 130 -21.36 -42.00 -7.66
C PHE A 130 -21.48 -43.23 -8.56
N GLU A 131 -21.64 -43.04 -9.87
CA GLU A 131 -21.71 -44.09 -10.87
C GLU A 131 -20.39 -44.25 -11.64
N ASP A 132 -19.38 -43.41 -11.37
CA ASP A 132 -18.07 -43.53 -12.03
C ASP A 132 -17.36 -44.80 -11.51
N PRO A 133 -16.90 -45.70 -12.41
CA PRO A 133 -16.28 -46.97 -12.01
C PRO A 133 -14.96 -46.80 -11.25
N ARG A 134 -14.35 -45.62 -11.26
CA ARG A 134 -13.14 -45.29 -10.50
C ARG A 134 -13.46 -44.85 -9.07
N PHE A 135 -14.73 -44.58 -8.75
CA PHE A 135 -15.14 -44.00 -7.49
C PHE A 135 -15.69 -45.04 -6.51
N SER A 136 -15.25 -44.97 -5.26
CA SER A 136 -15.75 -45.80 -4.15
C SER A 136 -16.09 -44.92 -2.95
N CYS A 137 -17.27 -45.11 -2.37
CA CYS A 137 -17.73 -44.36 -1.20
C CYS A 137 -17.93 -45.29 0.01
N TYR A 138 -17.37 -44.92 1.16
CA TYR A 138 -17.52 -45.62 2.43
C TYR A 138 -18.11 -44.69 3.50
N TYR A 139 -18.79 -45.28 4.49
CA TYR A 139 -19.57 -44.54 5.50
C TYR A 139 -18.98 -44.76 6.91
N GLU A 140 -17.77 -44.27 7.14
CA GLU A 140 -16.94 -44.59 8.31
C GLU A 140 -16.14 -43.37 8.77
N ASP A 141 -15.45 -43.47 9.91
CA ASP A 141 -14.48 -42.45 10.31
C ASP A 141 -13.29 -42.44 9.33
N ALA A 142 -13.02 -41.28 8.74
CA ALA A 142 -12.00 -41.12 7.71
C ALA A 142 -10.61 -41.63 8.14
N TYR A 143 -10.20 -41.32 9.37
CA TYR A 143 -8.91 -41.75 9.89
C TYR A 143 -8.86 -43.25 10.22
N GLN A 144 -9.90 -43.80 10.85
CA GLN A 144 -9.97 -45.24 11.12
C GLN A 144 -9.95 -46.05 9.82
N TRP A 145 -10.68 -45.61 8.80
CA TRP A 145 -10.68 -46.29 7.50
C TRP A 145 -9.26 -46.34 6.91
N LEU A 146 -8.49 -45.24 6.97
CA LEU A 146 -7.09 -45.23 6.51
C LEU A 146 -6.22 -46.21 7.31
N VAL A 147 -6.35 -46.22 8.64
CA VAL A 147 -5.63 -47.15 9.52
C VAL A 147 -5.96 -48.60 9.17
N GLU A 148 -7.21 -48.91 8.86
CA GLU A 148 -7.69 -50.26 8.57
C GLU A 148 -7.35 -50.73 7.16
N ASN A 149 -7.34 -49.85 6.17
CA ASN A 149 -7.23 -50.22 4.76
C ASN A 149 -5.85 -49.95 4.14
N VAL A 150 -5.01 -49.10 4.74
CA VAL A 150 -3.64 -48.84 4.27
C VAL A 150 -2.64 -49.64 5.09
N LYS A 151 -2.29 -50.85 4.61
CA LYS A 151 -1.39 -51.77 5.31
C LYS A 151 -0.01 -51.87 4.69
N THR A 152 0.08 -51.63 3.39
CA THR A 152 1.31 -51.76 2.59
C THR A 152 1.56 -50.50 1.76
N ASP A 153 2.76 -50.35 1.21
CA ASP A 153 3.07 -49.21 0.34
C ASP A 153 2.20 -49.17 -0.93
N ALA A 154 1.68 -50.32 -1.38
CA ALA A 154 0.78 -50.37 -2.55
C ALA A 154 -0.63 -49.82 -2.24
N ASP A 155 -1.00 -49.76 -0.96
CA ASP A 155 -2.33 -49.29 -0.53
C ASP A 155 -2.39 -47.77 -0.39
N LYS A 156 -1.23 -47.12 -0.30
CA LYS A 156 -1.06 -45.67 -0.11
C LYS A 156 -1.64 -44.86 -1.27
N PHE A 157 -1.81 -43.57 -1.00
CA PHE A 157 -2.42 -42.59 -1.91
C PHE A 157 -1.38 -41.60 -2.43
N ASP A 158 -1.58 -41.17 -3.68
CA ASP A 158 -0.78 -40.12 -4.30
C ASP A 158 -1.24 -38.74 -3.83
N VAL A 159 -2.54 -38.57 -3.62
CA VAL A 159 -3.16 -37.35 -3.12
C VAL A 159 -4.20 -37.70 -2.07
N ILE A 160 -4.15 -37.02 -0.93
CA ILE A 160 -5.16 -37.07 0.13
C ILE A 160 -5.78 -35.68 0.25
N VAL A 161 -7.09 -35.60 0.10
CA VAL A 161 -7.91 -34.39 0.23
C VAL A 161 -8.73 -34.51 1.51
N MET A 162 -8.54 -33.59 2.45
CA MET A 162 -9.35 -33.51 3.67
C MET A 162 -10.39 -32.40 3.50
N ASP A 163 -11.61 -32.82 3.20
CA ASP A 163 -12.80 -31.98 2.99
C ASP A 163 -13.77 -32.18 4.14
N ILE A 164 -13.30 -31.81 5.33
CA ILE A 164 -13.92 -32.06 6.62
C ILE A 164 -14.29 -30.75 7.32
N CYS A 165 -15.17 -30.82 8.33
CA CYS A 165 -15.59 -29.65 9.09
C CYS A 165 -14.46 -29.00 9.90
N ASP A 166 -14.64 -27.72 10.20
CA ASP A 166 -13.65 -26.91 10.91
C ASP A 166 -13.24 -27.50 12.28
N PRO A 167 -11.98 -27.31 12.71
CA PRO A 167 -11.49 -27.78 14.00
C PRO A 167 -12.03 -26.90 15.15
N LEU A 168 -13.29 -27.07 15.51
CA LEU A 168 -13.87 -26.48 16.72
C LEU A 168 -13.39 -27.23 17.96
N ASP A 169 -13.14 -26.50 19.06
CA ASP A 169 -12.76 -27.10 20.35
C ASP A 169 -13.79 -28.16 20.79
N ALA A 170 -13.33 -29.40 20.95
CA ALA A 170 -14.15 -30.58 21.25
C ALA A 170 -15.18 -30.99 20.16
N GLY A 171 -15.11 -30.43 18.95
CA GLY A 171 -15.89 -30.85 17.79
C GLY A 171 -15.39 -32.14 17.13
N PRO A 172 -16.19 -32.85 16.32
CA PRO A 172 -15.81 -34.15 15.77
C PRO A 172 -14.55 -34.10 14.86
N GLY A 173 -14.31 -32.99 14.17
CA GLY A 173 -13.19 -32.82 13.24
C GLY A 173 -11.83 -32.50 13.87
N TRP A 174 -11.75 -32.03 15.12
CA TRP A 174 -10.52 -31.40 15.66
C TRP A 174 -9.29 -32.32 15.61
N LYS A 175 -9.48 -33.64 15.81
CA LYS A 175 -8.39 -34.63 15.82
C LYS A 175 -7.69 -34.77 14.47
N LEU A 176 -8.39 -34.43 13.39
CA LEU A 176 -7.92 -34.48 12.01
C LEU A 176 -7.10 -33.23 11.61
N TYR A 177 -6.83 -32.33 12.55
CA TYR A 177 -6.01 -31.13 12.38
C TYR A 177 -4.77 -31.11 13.28
N THR A 178 -4.39 -32.26 13.83
CA THR A 178 -3.27 -32.38 14.79
C THR A 178 -1.94 -32.70 14.12
N VAL A 179 -0.83 -32.38 14.80
CA VAL A 179 0.53 -32.74 14.37
C VAL A 179 0.65 -34.26 14.25
N GLU A 180 0.06 -35.00 15.18
CA GLU A 180 0.05 -36.46 15.23
C GLU A 180 -0.64 -37.04 14.01
N PHE A 181 -1.86 -36.56 13.70
CA PHE A 181 -2.60 -36.99 12.53
C PHE A 181 -1.81 -36.73 11.24
N TYR A 182 -1.32 -35.52 11.01
CA TYR A 182 -0.58 -35.22 9.78
C TYR A 182 0.74 -35.98 9.67
N LYS A 183 1.42 -36.28 10.79
CA LYS A 183 2.60 -37.17 10.80
C LYS A 183 2.23 -38.58 10.37
N GLU A 184 1.11 -39.12 10.87
CA GLU A 184 0.61 -40.43 10.46
C GLU A 184 0.27 -40.44 8.96
N VAL A 185 -0.43 -39.42 8.47
CA VAL A 185 -0.76 -39.28 7.04
C VAL A 185 0.51 -39.29 6.19
N LEU A 186 1.48 -38.44 6.54
CA LEU A 186 2.75 -38.36 5.81
C LEU A 186 3.54 -39.68 5.82
N GLN A 187 3.60 -40.36 6.96
CA GLN A 187 4.45 -41.55 7.12
C GLN A 187 3.80 -42.84 6.63
N LYS A 188 2.49 -42.98 6.83
CA LYS A 188 1.76 -44.24 6.66
C LYS A 188 0.83 -44.26 5.46
N PHE A 189 0.27 -43.11 5.05
CA PHE A 189 -0.83 -43.09 4.09
C PHE A 189 -0.49 -42.44 2.75
N LEU A 190 0.50 -41.56 2.69
CA LEU A 190 0.99 -40.97 1.44
C LEU A 190 2.13 -41.77 0.80
N ASN A 191 2.06 -41.88 -0.52
CA ASN A 191 3.18 -42.30 -1.35
C ASN A 191 4.34 -41.30 -1.24
N LYS A 192 5.53 -41.75 -1.66
CA LYS A 192 6.70 -40.87 -1.76
C LYS A 192 6.41 -39.72 -2.72
N GLY A 193 6.58 -38.47 -2.28
CA GLY A 193 6.19 -37.27 -3.03
C GLY A 193 4.67 -37.02 -3.09
N GLY A 194 3.87 -37.76 -2.32
CA GLY A 194 2.42 -37.59 -2.24
C GLY A 194 2.02 -36.23 -1.67
N ILE A 195 0.79 -35.82 -1.94
CA ILE A 195 0.25 -34.51 -1.59
C ILE A 195 -0.88 -34.67 -0.58
N LEU A 196 -0.80 -33.93 0.54
CA LEU A 196 -1.93 -33.73 1.43
C LEU A 196 -2.46 -32.31 1.22
N VAL A 197 -3.75 -32.14 0.98
CA VAL A 197 -4.42 -30.84 1.01
C VAL A 197 -5.60 -30.89 1.97
N THR A 198 -5.84 -29.79 2.68
CA THR A 198 -7.01 -29.62 3.55
C THR A 198 -7.61 -28.23 3.35
N GLN A 199 -8.94 -28.15 3.44
CA GLN A 199 -9.60 -26.89 3.74
C GLN A 199 -9.08 -26.36 5.09
N SER A 200 -8.85 -25.07 5.19
CA SER A 200 -8.17 -24.41 6.31
C SER A 200 -8.99 -23.23 6.87
N THR A 201 -10.33 -23.34 6.83
CA THR A 201 -11.31 -22.41 7.39
C THR A 201 -11.17 -20.95 6.91
N GLY A 202 -11.93 -20.03 7.51
CA GLY A 202 -11.93 -18.61 7.17
C GLY A 202 -10.61 -17.90 7.45
N VAL A 203 -10.22 -17.02 6.53
CA VAL A 203 -9.02 -16.18 6.68
C VAL A 203 -9.41 -14.84 7.29
N ASP A 204 -8.93 -14.58 8.50
CA ASP A 204 -9.09 -13.27 9.14
C ASP A 204 -8.04 -12.27 8.61
N LEU A 205 -8.44 -11.45 7.64
CA LEU A 205 -7.60 -10.39 7.08
C LEU A 205 -7.53 -9.13 7.97
N SER A 206 -8.34 -9.05 9.03
CA SER A 206 -8.51 -7.84 9.84
C SER A 206 -7.49 -7.68 10.97
N TYR A 207 -6.71 -8.73 11.31
CA TYR A 207 -5.77 -8.69 12.43
C TYR A 207 -4.37 -9.31 12.18
N PRO A 208 -3.44 -8.59 11.54
CA PRO A 208 -2.02 -8.94 11.53
C PRO A 208 -1.32 -8.70 12.89
N GLY A 209 -1.48 -9.58 13.88
CA GLY A 209 -0.47 -9.70 14.95
C GLY A 209 -0.90 -9.51 16.41
N ASN A 210 -2.15 -9.85 16.79
CA ASN A 210 -2.44 -10.11 18.19
C ASN A 210 -2.04 -11.58 18.52
N PRO A 211 -1.04 -11.83 19.38
CA PRO A 211 -0.69 -13.19 19.82
C PRO A 211 -1.76 -13.87 20.69
N GLU A 212 -2.81 -13.16 21.11
CA GLU A 212 -3.92 -13.70 21.93
C GLU A 212 -5.14 -14.16 21.11
N VAL A 213 -5.19 -13.89 19.80
CA VAL A 213 -6.27 -14.37 18.91
C VAL A 213 -5.67 -15.37 17.92
N THR A 214 -5.97 -16.65 18.13
CA THR A 214 -5.54 -17.74 17.25
C THR A 214 -6.33 -17.68 15.95
N ASP A 215 -5.72 -17.16 14.88
CA ASP A 215 -6.21 -17.32 13.51
C ASP A 215 -6.17 -18.82 13.16
N PRO A 216 -7.33 -19.48 12.96
CA PRO A 216 -7.39 -20.92 12.69
C PRO A 216 -6.67 -21.31 11.39
N TYR A 217 -6.73 -20.47 10.34
CA TYR A 217 -6.01 -20.69 9.09
C TYR A 217 -4.49 -20.70 9.31
N LEU A 218 -3.96 -19.72 10.07
CA LEU A 218 -2.54 -19.70 10.43
C LEU A 218 -2.15 -20.86 11.35
N THR A 219 -3.05 -21.29 12.24
CA THR A 219 -2.83 -22.44 13.11
C THR A 219 -2.65 -23.71 12.31
N ILE A 220 -3.57 -24.02 11.39
CA ILE A 220 -3.51 -25.19 10.52
C ILE A 220 -2.24 -25.16 9.67
N ARG A 221 -1.92 -24.00 9.08
CA ARG A 221 -0.67 -23.80 8.34
C ARG A 221 0.57 -24.10 9.17
N ASN A 222 0.62 -23.63 10.41
CA ASN A 222 1.75 -23.87 11.31
C ASN A 222 1.84 -25.34 11.73
N THR A 223 0.71 -26.03 11.93
CA THR A 223 0.67 -27.48 12.16
C THR A 223 1.25 -28.24 10.98
N PHE A 224 0.88 -27.88 9.73
CA PHE A 224 1.50 -28.45 8.53
C PHE A 224 3.02 -28.21 8.51
N LYS A 225 3.47 -26.98 8.78
CA LYS A 225 4.91 -26.67 8.81
C LYS A 225 5.68 -27.47 9.85
N ALA A 226 5.06 -27.77 10.99
CA ALA A 226 5.66 -28.61 12.04
C ALA A 226 5.84 -30.08 11.61
N VAL A 227 5.09 -30.54 10.61
CA VAL A 227 5.13 -31.93 10.11
C VAL A 227 5.97 -32.03 8.84
N PHE A 228 5.64 -31.25 7.81
CA PHE A 228 6.25 -31.36 6.49
C PHE A 228 7.56 -30.57 6.36
N GLY A 229 7.72 -29.51 7.16
CA GLY A 229 8.80 -28.52 6.99
C GLY A 229 8.32 -27.28 6.24
N GLU A 230 9.07 -26.19 6.36
CA GLU A 230 8.56 -24.87 5.97
C GLU A 230 8.54 -24.61 4.46
N ASP A 231 9.51 -25.13 3.72
CA ASP A 231 9.62 -25.06 2.26
C ASP A 231 8.67 -26.04 1.54
N LYS A 232 8.11 -26.98 2.30
CA LYS A 232 7.29 -28.12 1.91
C LYS A 232 5.80 -27.94 2.18
N VAL A 233 5.40 -26.70 2.47
CA VAL A 233 4.00 -26.30 2.70
C VAL A 233 3.66 -25.09 1.83
N ARG A 234 2.44 -25.05 1.30
CA ARG A 234 1.83 -23.86 0.71
C ARG A 234 0.46 -23.65 1.33
N SER A 235 0.07 -22.40 1.50
CA SER A 235 -1.29 -22.04 1.89
C SER A 235 -1.76 -20.89 1.01
N TYR A 236 -3.02 -20.93 0.63
CA TYR A 236 -3.67 -20.01 -0.30
C TYR A 236 -5.13 -19.85 0.11
N PHE A 237 -5.81 -18.87 -0.46
CA PHE A 237 -7.23 -18.67 -0.19
C PHE A 237 -7.97 -18.21 -1.45
N ALA A 238 -9.28 -18.41 -1.45
CA ALA A 238 -10.18 -17.93 -2.48
C ALA A 238 -11.40 -17.26 -1.82
N ASP A 239 -11.96 -16.26 -2.49
CA ASP A 239 -13.21 -15.65 -2.04
C ASP A 239 -14.38 -16.55 -2.44
N ILE A 240 -15.14 -16.98 -1.44
CA ILE A 240 -16.37 -17.75 -1.62
C ILE A 240 -17.54 -16.84 -1.25
N PRO A 241 -18.25 -16.25 -2.23
CA PRO A 241 -19.28 -15.25 -2.00
C PRO A 241 -20.32 -15.64 -0.94
N SER A 242 -20.78 -16.89 -0.94
CA SER A 242 -21.78 -17.39 0.00
C SER A 242 -21.29 -17.51 1.44
N PHE A 243 -19.97 -17.54 1.66
CA PHE A 243 -19.39 -17.62 3.01
C PHE A 243 -19.17 -16.24 3.62
N PHE A 244 -19.18 -15.15 2.83
CA PHE A 244 -18.98 -13.76 3.25
C PHE A 244 -17.58 -13.43 3.82
N TYR A 245 -16.61 -14.35 3.69
CA TYR A 245 -15.19 -14.12 3.99
C TYR A 245 -14.31 -15.03 3.11
N PRO A 246 -13.02 -14.69 2.91
CA PRO A 246 -12.11 -15.54 2.16
C PRO A 246 -11.89 -16.89 2.87
N TRP A 247 -11.81 -17.96 2.11
CA TRP A 247 -11.62 -19.32 2.63
C TRP A 247 -10.23 -19.85 2.32
N GLY A 248 -9.56 -20.40 3.32
CA GLY A 248 -8.20 -20.86 3.25
C GLY A 248 -8.07 -22.33 2.89
N PHE A 249 -6.92 -22.66 2.31
CA PHE A 249 -6.50 -24.02 1.96
C PHE A 249 -5.02 -24.18 2.27
N THR A 250 -4.62 -25.37 2.71
CA THR A 250 -3.22 -25.68 3.02
C THR A 250 -2.84 -27.01 2.43
N VAL A 251 -1.69 -27.04 1.75
CA VAL A 251 -1.11 -28.21 1.12
C VAL A 251 0.28 -28.50 1.68
N GLY A 252 0.60 -29.79 1.83
CA GLY A 252 1.89 -30.28 2.29
C GLY A 252 2.35 -31.49 1.47
N SER A 253 3.66 -31.62 1.28
CA SER A 253 4.29 -32.80 0.70
C SER A 253 5.68 -32.99 1.30
N GLU A 254 6.20 -34.21 1.35
CA GLU A 254 7.62 -34.41 1.66
C GLU A 254 8.56 -33.90 0.55
N SER A 255 8.05 -33.72 -0.68
CA SER A 255 8.81 -33.18 -1.81
C SER A 255 8.59 -31.67 -1.92
N ALA A 256 9.68 -30.92 -1.74
CA ALA A 256 9.67 -29.48 -1.97
C ALA A 256 9.48 -29.16 -3.47
N GLU A 257 9.93 -30.06 -4.35
CA GLU A 257 9.78 -29.96 -5.81
C GLU A 257 8.31 -30.03 -6.21
N ALA A 258 7.53 -30.93 -5.61
CA ALA A 258 6.10 -31.01 -5.85
C ALA A 258 5.39 -29.68 -5.52
N LEU A 259 5.85 -29.00 -4.46
CA LEU A 259 5.29 -27.70 -4.04
C LEU A 259 5.85 -26.51 -4.83
N ALA A 260 6.91 -26.69 -5.63
CA ALA A 260 7.39 -25.68 -6.56
C ALA A 260 6.41 -25.45 -7.73
N THR A 261 5.54 -26.43 -8.00
CA THR A 261 4.41 -26.32 -8.95
C THR A 261 3.55 -25.07 -8.72
N TYR A 262 3.35 -24.70 -7.46
CA TYR A 262 2.58 -23.51 -7.05
C TYR A 262 3.24 -22.18 -7.40
N ASP A 263 4.53 -22.21 -7.75
CA ASP A 263 5.32 -21.01 -8.09
C ASP A 263 5.40 -20.77 -9.61
N ARG A 264 4.81 -21.66 -10.43
CA ARG A 264 4.83 -21.61 -11.90
C ARG A 264 3.99 -20.46 -12.46
N SER A 265 4.20 -20.16 -13.75
CA SER A 265 3.46 -19.13 -14.47
C SER A 265 2.01 -19.53 -14.74
N ALA A 266 1.14 -18.54 -14.99
CA ALA A 266 -0.26 -18.78 -15.34
C ALA A 266 -0.37 -19.61 -16.62
N GLU A 267 0.52 -19.37 -17.60
CA GLU A 267 0.55 -20.08 -18.86
C GLU A 267 0.92 -21.56 -18.68
N GLU A 268 1.91 -21.86 -17.84
CA GLU A 268 2.31 -23.23 -17.51
C GLU A 268 1.20 -23.99 -16.79
N ILE A 269 0.56 -23.36 -15.79
CA ILE A 269 -0.57 -23.96 -15.06
C ILE A 269 -1.73 -24.24 -16.01
N THR A 270 -2.07 -23.29 -16.88
CA THR A 270 -3.17 -23.44 -17.84
C THR A 270 -2.89 -24.56 -18.83
N ALA A 271 -1.67 -24.62 -19.37
CA ALA A 271 -1.28 -25.65 -20.33
C ALA A 271 -1.33 -27.05 -19.72
N GLU A 272 -0.80 -27.22 -18.50
CA GLU A 272 -0.83 -28.51 -17.84
C GLU A 272 -2.25 -28.91 -17.41
N LEU A 273 -3.06 -27.98 -16.90
CA LEU A 273 -4.43 -28.28 -16.53
C LEU A 273 -5.22 -28.79 -17.74
N LYS A 274 -5.13 -28.10 -18.89
CA LYS A 274 -5.72 -28.58 -20.16
C LYS A 274 -5.21 -29.96 -20.56
N GLN A 275 -3.94 -30.26 -20.33
CA GLN A 275 -3.38 -31.60 -20.60
C GLN A 275 -4.01 -32.66 -19.69
N ARG A 276 -4.17 -32.37 -18.39
CA ARG A 276 -4.64 -33.33 -17.39
C ARG A 276 -6.12 -33.64 -17.45
N ILE A 277 -6.96 -32.62 -17.65
CA ILE A 277 -8.43 -32.80 -17.67
C ILE A 277 -9.00 -32.79 -19.09
N GLY A 278 -8.27 -32.23 -20.07
CA GLY A 278 -8.76 -32.05 -21.44
C GLY A 278 -9.32 -30.65 -21.67
N GLU A 279 -9.40 -30.24 -22.94
CA GLU A 279 -9.81 -28.88 -23.29
C GLU A 279 -11.30 -28.61 -23.06
N GLU A 280 -12.16 -29.61 -23.28
CA GLU A 280 -13.59 -29.50 -23.02
C GLU A 280 -13.86 -29.30 -21.52
N GLU A 281 -13.31 -30.17 -20.68
CA GLU A 281 -13.39 -30.07 -19.21
C GLU A 281 -12.79 -28.75 -18.69
N PHE A 282 -11.65 -28.32 -19.24
CA PHE A 282 -11.05 -27.03 -18.87
C PHE A 282 -11.97 -25.85 -19.19
N ASN A 283 -12.61 -25.85 -20.37
CA ASN A 283 -13.53 -24.77 -20.74
C ASN A 283 -14.84 -24.81 -19.94
N ALA A 284 -15.16 -25.94 -19.31
CA ALA A 284 -16.31 -26.11 -18.43
C ALA A 284 -16.03 -25.69 -16.97
N LEU A 285 -14.77 -25.53 -16.58
CA LEU A 285 -14.41 -24.98 -15.26
C LEU A 285 -15.00 -23.58 -15.09
N ARG A 286 -15.51 -23.30 -13.89
CA ARG A 286 -16.23 -22.06 -13.57
C ARG A 286 -15.36 -21.05 -12.82
N HIS A 287 -14.25 -21.47 -12.22
CA HIS A 287 -13.44 -20.61 -11.37
C HIS A 287 -11.94 -20.69 -11.65
N TYR A 288 -11.39 -21.89 -11.80
CA TYR A 288 -9.97 -22.14 -11.69
C TYR A 288 -9.27 -22.19 -13.06
N ASP A 289 -8.35 -21.26 -13.27
CA ASP A 289 -7.39 -21.26 -14.37
C ASP A 289 -5.99 -20.86 -13.86
N GLY A 290 -5.02 -20.70 -14.77
CA GLY A 290 -3.68 -20.28 -14.38
C GLY A 290 -3.59 -18.87 -13.80
N ILE A 291 -4.46 -17.94 -14.20
CA ILE A 291 -4.50 -16.57 -13.66
C ILE A 291 -5.06 -16.62 -12.24
N THR A 292 -6.19 -17.30 -12.04
CA THR A 292 -6.80 -17.52 -10.73
C THR A 292 -5.79 -18.20 -9.79
N HIS A 293 -5.09 -19.25 -10.26
CA HIS A 293 -4.03 -19.89 -9.49
C HIS A 293 -2.99 -18.87 -8.97
N LYS A 294 -2.47 -18.00 -9.84
CA LYS A 294 -1.49 -16.97 -9.43
C LYS A 294 -2.07 -16.01 -8.39
N HIS A 295 -3.34 -15.61 -8.55
CA HIS A 295 -3.99 -14.67 -7.64
C HIS A 295 -4.23 -15.28 -6.26
N MET A 296 -4.65 -16.55 -6.20
CA MET A 296 -4.86 -17.27 -4.93
C MET A 296 -3.56 -17.41 -4.11
N MET A 297 -2.41 -17.48 -4.79
CA MET A 297 -1.09 -17.53 -4.13
C MET A 297 -0.56 -16.16 -3.70
N ALA A 298 -1.19 -15.06 -4.15
CA ALA A 298 -0.77 -13.71 -3.83
C ALA A 298 -1.30 -13.30 -2.44
N LEU A 299 -0.47 -13.54 -1.41
CA LEU A 299 -0.79 -13.14 -0.05
C LEU A 299 -0.94 -11.60 0.08
N PRO A 300 -1.79 -11.10 1.00
CA PRO A 300 -1.88 -9.68 1.32
C PRO A 300 -0.54 -9.10 1.77
N ARG A 301 -0.28 -7.82 1.48
CA ARG A 301 1.01 -7.15 1.73
C ARG A 301 1.56 -7.37 3.16
N ALA A 302 0.70 -7.37 4.18
CA ALA A 302 1.11 -7.58 5.57
C ALA A 302 1.60 -9.02 5.85
N ALA A 303 1.05 -10.03 5.18
CA ALA A 303 1.50 -11.41 5.26
C ALA A 303 2.83 -11.60 4.51
N VAL A 304 2.96 -10.98 3.33
CA VAL A 304 4.20 -10.96 2.54
C VAL A 304 5.35 -10.33 3.33
N GLN A 305 5.11 -9.18 3.98
CA GLN A 305 6.11 -8.53 4.81
C GLN A 305 6.55 -9.41 5.99
N ARG A 306 5.61 -10.15 6.61
CA ARG A 306 5.94 -11.11 7.67
C ARG A 306 6.73 -12.31 7.15
N GLU A 307 6.38 -12.88 6.00
CA GLU A 307 7.15 -13.97 5.39
C GLU A 307 8.56 -13.52 5.01
N ILE A 308 8.69 -12.34 4.41
CA ILE A 308 10.00 -11.74 4.11
C ILE A 308 10.78 -11.54 5.41
N HIS A 309 10.15 -11.04 6.48
CA HIS A 309 10.79 -10.87 7.77
C HIS A 309 11.24 -12.20 8.42
N HIS A 310 10.44 -13.26 8.32
CA HIS A 310 10.80 -14.59 8.82
C HIS A 310 11.92 -15.23 7.98
N ALA A 311 11.83 -15.18 6.65
CA ALA A 311 12.88 -15.63 5.76
C ALA A 311 14.19 -14.84 5.99
N PHE A 312 14.08 -13.54 6.25
CA PHE A 312 15.19 -12.68 6.65
C PHE A 312 15.80 -13.11 7.99
N LYS A 313 14.99 -13.39 9.01
CA LYS A 313 15.47 -13.94 10.30
C LYS A 313 16.21 -15.28 10.13
N ARG A 314 15.79 -16.12 9.17
CA ARG A 314 16.39 -17.42 8.86
C ARG A 314 17.60 -17.37 7.92
N LYS A 315 17.93 -16.20 7.38
CA LYS A 315 18.94 -16.01 6.34
C LYS A 315 18.63 -16.70 5.00
N ASP A 316 17.35 -16.85 4.66
CA ASP A 316 16.88 -17.55 3.45
C ASP A 316 16.66 -16.57 2.28
N ALA A 317 17.72 -16.26 1.54
CA ALA A 317 17.68 -15.31 0.43
C ALA A 317 16.85 -15.83 -0.77
N VAL A 318 16.92 -17.14 -1.04
CA VAL A 318 16.14 -17.79 -2.11
C VAL A 318 14.65 -17.73 -1.79
N GLY A 319 14.27 -17.96 -0.53
CA GLY A 319 12.90 -17.80 -0.04
C GLY A 319 12.36 -16.39 -0.25
N ILE A 320 13.14 -15.34 0.04
CA ILE A 320 12.73 -13.94 -0.17
C ILE A 320 12.45 -13.66 -1.66
N VAL A 321 13.31 -14.14 -2.57
CA VAL A 321 13.11 -13.97 -4.02
C VAL A 321 11.85 -14.70 -4.48
N ARG A 322 11.62 -15.95 -4.03
CA ARG A 322 10.40 -16.70 -4.33
C ARG A 322 9.14 -15.97 -3.83
N ILE A 323 9.15 -15.46 -2.60
CA ILE A 323 8.03 -14.71 -2.01
C ILE A 323 7.70 -13.47 -2.87
N LEU A 324 8.71 -12.76 -3.38
CA LEU A 324 8.50 -11.57 -4.20
C LEU A 324 8.01 -11.89 -5.62
N LEU A 325 8.50 -12.98 -6.22
CA LEU A 325 8.03 -13.45 -7.53
C LEU A 325 6.57 -13.95 -7.49
N ARG A 326 6.07 -14.39 -6.34
CA ARG A 326 4.64 -14.71 -6.15
C ARG A 326 3.73 -13.50 -6.22
N GLN A 327 4.21 -12.33 -5.81
CA GLN A 327 3.42 -11.10 -5.76
C GLN A 327 3.29 -10.41 -7.12
N ASP A 328 4.05 -10.87 -8.10
CA ASP A 328 4.21 -10.21 -9.39
C ASP A 328 3.12 -10.68 -10.38
N THR A 329 1.90 -10.21 -10.14
CA THR A 329 0.79 -10.34 -11.09
C THR A 329 0.81 -9.10 -11.99
N VAL A 330 1.17 -9.29 -13.26
CA VAL A 330 1.13 -8.30 -14.38
C VAL A 330 2.30 -7.29 -14.44
N SER A 331 3.41 -7.67 -15.10
CA SER A 331 4.38 -6.85 -15.88
C SER A 331 5.88 -7.06 -15.53
N PRO A 332 6.77 -7.25 -16.53
CA PRO A 332 8.23 -7.31 -16.33
C PRO A 332 8.86 -6.06 -15.67
N LYS A 333 8.18 -4.90 -15.69
CA LYS A 333 8.63 -3.68 -15.00
C LYS A 333 8.53 -3.80 -13.47
N ASN A 334 7.65 -4.66 -12.96
CA ASN A 334 7.43 -4.81 -11.53
C ASN A 334 8.48 -5.72 -10.87
N SER A 335 9.03 -6.68 -11.62
CA SER A 335 10.13 -7.56 -11.17
C SER A 335 11.43 -6.78 -10.86
N ALA A 336 11.75 -5.77 -11.68
CA ALA A 336 12.87 -4.86 -11.44
C ALA A 336 12.65 -3.98 -10.19
N THR A 337 11.40 -3.60 -9.93
CA THR A 337 11.01 -2.82 -8.76
C THR A 337 11.07 -3.65 -7.47
N ALA A 338 10.71 -4.93 -7.52
CA ALA A 338 10.82 -5.87 -6.40
C ALA A 338 12.29 -6.13 -6.02
N LEU A 339 13.17 -6.36 -7.00
CA LEU A 339 14.62 -6.50 -6.79
C LEU A 339 15.26 -5.20 -6.26
N HIS A 340 14.83 -4.04 -6.75
CA HIS A 340 15.29 -2.73 -6.26
C HIS A 340 14.83 -2.44 -4.81
N ARG A 341 13.66 -2.95 -4.39
CA ARG A 341 13.18 -2.90 -3.00
C ARG A 341 13.97 -3.85 -2.08
N LEU A 342 14.34 -5.03 -2.58
CA LEU A 342 15.22 -6.00 -1.91
C LEU A 342 16.58 -5.38 -1.56
N ALA A 343 17.16 -4.60 -2.47
CA ALA A 343 18.43 -3.88 -2.24
C ALA A 343 18.34 -2.77 -1.19
N LYS A 344 17.12 -2.27 -0.88
CA LYS A 344 16.88 -1.19 0.09
C LYS A 344 16.51 -1.68 1.49
N LEU A 345 16.24 -2.98 1.69
CA LEU A 345 15.98 -3.54 3.03
C LEU A 345 17.28 -3.55 3.86
N LYS A 346 17.32 -2.74 4.92
CA LYS A 346 18.46 -2.63 5.85
C LYS A 346 18.79 -4.01 6.45
N GLY A 347 19.95 -4.56 6.06
CA GLY A 347 20.54 -5.78 6.61
C GLY A 347 20.72 -6.94 5.60
N CYS A 348 20.12 -6.86 4.40
CA CYS A 348 20.37 -7.84 3.33
C CYS A 348 21.85 -7.83 2.87
N SER A 349 22.52 -6.68 2.92
CA SER A 349 23.95 -6.52 2.59
C SER A 349 24.89 -7.30 3.51
N LYS A 350 24.45 -7.66 4.74
CA LYS A 350 25.23 -8.51 5.65
C LYS A 350 24.93 -10.00 5.52
N MET A 351 23.80 -10.38 4.93
CA MET A 351 23.39 -11.77 4.71
C MET A 351 24.05 -12.41 3.49
N LEU A 352 24.47 -11.60 2.51
CA LEU A 352 25.18 -12.04 1.29
C LEU A 352 26.67 -12.42 1.55
N ILE A 353 27.11 -12.41 2.80
CA ILE A 353 28.53 -12.54 3.18
C ILE A 353 29.03 -14.00 3.24
N PRO A 354 28.26 -15.06 3.61
CA PRO A 354 28.88 -16.37 3.82
C PRO A 354 28.79 -17.44 2.71
N ILE A 355 28.08 -17.26 1.59
CA ILE A 355 27.90 -18.38 0.63
C ILE A 355 28.41 -18.02 -0.76
N GLN A 356 29.73 -18.16 -0.92
CA GLN A 356 30.45 -17.92 -2.16
C GLN A 356 30.06 -18.93 -3.27
N ALA A 357 29.59 -20.13 -2.92
CA ALA A 357 29.22 -21.19 -3.88
C ALA A 357 27.79 -21.07 -4.45
N GLU A 358 26.81 -20.63 -3.65
CA GLU A 358 25.41 -20.41 -4.11
C GLU A 358 25.28 -19.11 -4.92
N ARG A 359 26.19 -18.15 -4.71
CA ARG A 359 26.23 -16.87 -5.43
C ARG A 359 26.46 -17.08 -6.93
N ASP A 360 27.33 -18.00 -7.30
CA ASP A 360 27.62 -18.31 -8.71
C ASP A 360 26.48 -19.12 -9.35
N GLU A 361 25.80 -19.99 -8.62
CA GLU A 361 24.63 -20.72 -9.12
C GLU A 361 23.42 -19.79 -9.36
N VAL A 362 23.16 -18.87 -8.42
CA VAL A 362 22.10 -17.86 -8.55
C VAL A 362 22.41 -16.89 -9.67
N LEU A 363 23.66 -16.41 -9.79
CA LEU A 363 24.08 -15.55 -10.90
C LEU A 363 24.00 -16.28 -12.24
N THR A 364 24.40 -17.54 -12.32
CA THR A 364 24.34 -18.34 -13.56
C THR A 364 22.90 -18.61 -13.99
N LYS A 365 21.99 -18.92 -13.05
CA LYS A 365 20.56 -19.09 -13.33
C LYS A 365 19.89 -17.76 -13.69
N LEU A 366 20.21 -16.67 -13.01
CA LEU A 366 19.67 -15.34 -13.30
C LEU A 366 20.14 -14.83 -14.67
N VAL A 367 21.42 -15.00 -14.99
CA VAL A 367 22.01 -14.62 -16.29
C VAL A 367 21.44 -15.48 -17.41
N SER A 368 21.35 -16.81 -17.24
CA SER A 368 20.74 -17.70 -18.24
C SER A 368 19.26 -17.33 -18.49
N HIS A 369 18.51 -16.99 -17.44
CA HIS A 369 17.09 -16.60 -17.55
C HIS A 369 16.89 -15.19 -18.16
N LEU A 370 17.90 -14.32 -18.07
CA LEU A 370 17.89 -12.97 -18.67
C LEU A 370 18.42 -12.97 -20.12
N GLU A 371 19.34 -13.88 -20.45
CA GLU A 371 19.87 -14.10 -21.80
C GLU A 371 18.82 -14.67 -22.76
N GLU A 372 17.94 -15.57 -22.29
CA GLU A 372 16.81 -16.10 -23.07
C GLU A 372 15.77 -15.04 -23.45
N ARG A 373 15.77 -13.86 -22.80
CA ARG A 373 14.74 -12.81 -22.98
C ARG A 373 15.19 -11.53 -23.69
N SER A 374 16.38 -11.50 -24.30
CA SER A 374 16.88 -10.37 -25.11
C SER A 374 16.73 -8.99 -24.42
N VAL A 375 17.32 -8.82 -23.23
CA VAL A 375 17.29 -7.55 -22.48
C VAL A 375 18.48 -6.64 -22.82
N ASP A 376 18.23 -5.33 -22.87
CA ASP A 376 19.17 -4.25 -23.21
C ASP A 376 20.48 -4.24 -22.36
N PRO A 377 21.68 -4.22 -22.98
CA PRO A 377 22.98 -4.12 -22.29
C PRO A 377 23.13 -2.91 -21.35
N GLN A 378 22.46 -1.79 -21.63
CA GLN A 378 22.49 -0.60 -20.79
C GLN A 378 21.77 -0.82 -19.45
N PHE A 379 20.73 -1.67 -19.46
CA PHE A 379 20.00 -2.08 -18.26
C PHE A 379 20.84 -3.03 -17.38
N LEU A 380 21.61 -3.94 -18.00
CA LEU A 380 22.53 -4.83 -17.29
C LEU A 380 23.65 -4.03 -16.59
N SER A 381 24.20 -3.03 -17.28
CA SER A 381 25.25 -2.14 -16.75
C SER A 381 24.76 -1.30 -15.57
N ASN A 382 23.58 -0.68 -15.69
CA ASN A 382 22.97 0.12 -14.62
C ASN A 382 22.60 -0.72 -13.39
N THR A 383 22.18 -1.97 -13.61
CA THR A 383 21.84 -2.91 -12.53
C THR A 383 23.09 -3.36 -11.76
N LEU A 384 24.18 -3.66 -12.47
CA LEU A 384 25.48 -3.98 -11.87
C LEU A 384 26.11 -2.76 -11.16
N PHE A 385 25.93 -1.55 -11.70
CA PHE A 385 26.42 -0.30 -11.10
C PHE A 385 25.66 0.05 -9.81
N ALA A 386 24.34 -0.12 -9.78
CA ALA A 386 23.53 0.03 -8.58
C ALA A 386 23.96 -0.97 -7.48
N TRP A 387 24.34 -2.19 -7.87
CA TRP A 387 24.87 -3.21 -6.95
C TRP A 387 26.29 -2.89 -6.43
N SER A 388 27.12 -2.20 -7.22
CA SER A 388 28.46 -1.76 -6.80
C SER A 388 28.45 -0.64 -5.75
N SER A 389 27.34 0.13 -5.67
CA SER A 389 27.17 1.25 -4.74
C SER A 389 26.87 0.83 -3.29
N THR A 390 26.69 -0.48 -3.03
CA THR A 390 26.23 -1.02 -1.74
C THR A 390 27.30 -1.66 -0.84
N GLU A 391 28.60 -1.70 -1.21
CA GLU A 391 29.68 -2.23 -0.35
C GLU A 391 30.80 -1.23 -0.02
N LYS A 392 31.19 -1.17 1.25
CA LYS A 392 32.20 -0.24 1.80
C LYS A 392 33.67 -0.71 1.76
N ALA A 393 34.01 -1.90 1.25
CA ALA A 393 35.35 -2.45 1.52
C ALA A 393 36.25 -2.79 0.32
N ILE A 394 35.78 -2.92 -0.93
CA ILE A 394 36.65 -3.41 -2.03
C ILE A 394 36.61 -2.62 -3.38
N PRO A 395 35.61 -1.79 -3.75
CA PRO A 395 35.55 -1.27 -5.13
C PRO A 395 36.60 -0.20 -5.55
N ARG A 396 37.32 0.43 -4.61
CA ARG A 396 38.18 1.60 -4.92
C ARG A 396 39.46 1.27 -5.71
N CYS A 397 39.99 0.05 -5.60
CA CYS A 397 41.17 -0.36 -6.39
C CYS A 397 40.80 -0.96 -7.75
N LEU A 398 39.63 -1.59 -7.89
CA LEU A 398 39.16 -2.20 -9.15
C LEU A 398 38.62 -1.15 -10.13
N SER A 399 37.96 -0.09 -9.64
CA SER A 399 37.52 1.04 -10.47
C SER A 399 38.69 1.89 -10.99
N MET A 400 39.73 2.11 -10.18
CA MET A 400 40.97 2.78 -10.63
C MET A 400 41.76 1.94 -11.63
N LYS A 401 41.89 0.61 -11.43
CA LYS A 401 42.55 -0.26 -12.43
C LYS A 401 41.73 -0.40 -13.72
N ALA A 402 40.40 -0.46 -13.64
CA ALA A 402 39.54 -0.47 -14.83
C ALA A 402 39.63 0.86 -15.61
N ALA A 403 39.68 2.00 -14.91
CA ALA A 403 39.84 3.31 -15.53
C ALA A 403 41.25 3.54 -16.10
N MET A 404 42.29 2.95 -15.50
CA MET A 404 43.67 3.00 -16.01
C MET A 404 43.88 2.06 -17.20
N VAL A 405 43.29 0.85 -17.17
CA VAL A 405 43.36 -0.13 -18.27
C VAL A 405 42.50 0.29 -19.47
N LEU A 406 41.42 1.05 -19.25
CA LEU A 406 40.60 1.61 -20.34
C LEU A 406 41.19 2.89 -20.95
N ASN A 407 42.29 3.44 -20.43
CA ASN A 407 42.74 4.79 -20.80
C ASN A 407 44.28 4.92 -20.88
N GLU A 408 44.97 3.89 -21.34
CA GLU A 408 46.37 4.01 -21.73
C GLU A 408 46.50 4.87 -23.00
N GLY A 409 46.78 6.18 -22.82
CA GLY A 409 47.62 6.88 -23.80
C GLY A 409 47.42 8.36 -24.13
N ARG A 410 46.52 9.15 -23.50
CA ARG A 410 46.41 10.60 -23.86
C ARG A 410 45.96 11.52 -22.72
N LEU A 411 46.90 12.21 -22.08
CA LEU A 411 46.65 13.50 -21.42
C LEU A 411 47.77 14.48 -21.76
N SER A 412 47.50 15.37 -22.72
CA SER A 412 48.25 16.60 -22.96
C SER A 412 47.23 17.70 -23.30
N GLY A 413 46.62 18.31 -22.28
CA GLY A 413 45.66 19.43 -22.40
C GLY A 413 45.04 19.82 -21.05
N PRO A 414 44.54 21.08 -20.89
CA PRO A 414 43.95 21.56 -19.64
C PRO A 414 42.63 20.86 -19.30
N LEU A 415 42.34 20.72 -18.00
CA LEU A 415 41.13 20.07 -17.48
C LEU A 415 39.93 21.02 -17.56
N GLU A 416 38.90 20.66 -18.34
CA GLU A 416 37.67 21.43 -18.48
C GLU A 416 36.43 20.62 -18.05
N GLY A 417 35.38 21.32 -17.59
CA GLY A 417 34.06 20.75 -17.29
C GLY A 417 34.07 19.64 -16.25
N GLN A 418 33.42 18.52 -16.57
CA GLN A 418 33.18 17.40 -15.65
C GLN A 418 34.47 16.75 -15.14
N ASN A 419 35.56 16.83 -15.92
CA ASN A 419 36.87 16.31 -15.50
C ASN A 419 37.48 17.14 -14.37
N LEU A 420 37.32 18.47 -14.40
CA LEU A 420 37.76 19.35 -13.32
C LEU A 420 36.91 19.15 -12.06
N ALA A 421 35.59 18.99 -12.22
CA ALA A 421 34.67 18.72 -11.12
C ALA A 421 34.96 17.37 -10.43
N ASN A 422 35.25 16.32 -11.20
CA ASN A 422 35.61 15.00 -10.69
C ASN A 422 36.96 15.01 -9.96
N THR A 423 37.95 15.74 -10.48
CA THR A 423 39.24 15.93 -9.82
C THR A 423 39.09 16.70 -8.51
N LEU A 424 38.31 17.79 -8.49
CA LEU A 424 38.06 18.58 -7.27
C LEU A 424 37.28 17.78 -6.20
N TRP A 425 36.31 16.94 -6.61
CA TRP A 425 35.56 16.06 -5.70
C TRP A 425 36.44 14.95 -5.09
N ALA A 426 37.36 14.38 -5.87
CA ALA A 426 38.33 13.39 -5.38
C ALA A 426 39.31 13.99 -4.36
N VAL A 427 39.68 15.26 -4.53
CA VAL A 427 40.55 16.01 -3.60
C VAL A 427 39.81 16.46 -2.34
N ALA A 428 38.49 16.68 -2.41
CA ALA A 428 37.69 17.22 -1.30
C ALA A 428 37.17 16.16 -0.29
N SER A 429 37.28 14.85 -0.58
CA SER A 429 36.76 13.79 0.30
C SER A 429 37.72 13.48 1.46
N PRO A 430 37.29 13.34 2.73
CA PRO A 430 38.21 13.12 3.86
C PRO A 430 38.75 11.67 3.91
N PRO A 431 40.01 11.44 4.34
CA PRO A 431 40.53 10.08 4.52
C PRO A 431 40.09 9.48 5.87
N ALA A 432 40.05 8.15 5.95
CA ALA A 432 39.83 7.43 7.21
C ALA A 432 41.12 7.30 8.06
N HIS A 433 42.31 7.64 7.53
CA HIS A 433 43.60 7.55 8.22
C HIS A 433 44.56 8.71 7.86
N SER A 434 45.53 8.96 8.75
CA SER A 434 46.35 10.19 8.86
C SER A 434 47.54 10.33 7.90
N GLU A 435 47.83 9.38 7.02
CA GLU A 435 49.07 9.39 6.20
C GLU A 435 48.96 10.12 4.84
N GLY A 436 47.81 10.73 4.49
CA GLY A 436 47.60 11.35 3.16
C GLY A 436 47.65 12.89 3.10
N TYR A 437 48.16 13.57 4.13
CA TYR A 437 48.06 15.04 4.22
C TYR A 437 49.15 15.82 3.46
N SER A 438 50.36 15.28 3.27
CA SER A 438 51.45 15.97 2.56
C SER A 438 51.23 16.04 1.05
N GLU A 439 50.76 14.95 0.45
CA GLU A 439 50.49 14.86 -1.00
C GLU A 439 49.34 15.78 -1.46
N ARG A 440 48.42 16.17 -0.53
CA ARG A 440 47.35 17.14 -0.81
C ARG A 440 47.81 18.58 -0.85
N ARG A 441 48.83 18.94 -0.07
CA ARG A 441 49.35 20.31 -0.05
C ARG A 441 50.00 20.65 -1.38
N ASP A 442 50.80 19.73 -1.90
CA ASP A 442 51.48 19.87 -3.21
C ASP A 442 50.46 19.93 -4.36
N LEU A 443 49.37 19.17 -4.25
CA LEU A 443 48.27 19.18 -5.23
C LEU A 443 47.42 20.46 -5.16
N MET A 444 47.20 21.01 -3.97
CA MET A 444 46.44 22.26 -3.79
C MET A 444 47.25 23.48 -4.23
N GLU A 445 48.57 23.51 -3.98
CA GLU A 445 49.49 24.51 -4.54
C GLU A 445 49.54 24.43 -6.07
N ALA A 446 49.52 23.24 -6.67
CA ALA A 446 49.47 23.07 -8.12
C ALA A 446 48.16 23.59 -8.75
N ILE A 447 47.01 23.39 -8.08
CA ILE A 447 45.70 23.87 -8.54
C ILE A 447 45.59 25.40 -8.42
N VAL A 448 46.04 25.99 -7.31
CA VAL A 448 46.07 27.46 -7.14
C VAL A 448 46.98 28.13 -8.17
N THR A 449 48.16 27.54 -8.42
CA THR A 449 49.08 28.01 -9.46
C THR A 449 48.47 27.91 -10.86
N HIS A 450 47.65 26.90 -11.14
CA HIS A 450 46.93 26.73 -12.41
C HIS A 450 45.81 27.76 -12.58
N VAL A 451 45.06 28.07 -11.52
CA VAL A 451 43.98 29.09 -11.53
C VAL A 451 44.55 30.51 -11.71
N ASP A 452 45.65 30.83 -11.03
CA ASP A 452 46.35 32.12 -11.20
C ASP A 452 46.98 32.27 -12.59
N ALA A 453 47.51 31.18 -13.16
CA ALA A 453 48.06 31.18 -14.52
C ALA A 453 46.99 31.39 -15.62
N CYS A 454 45.72 31.05 -15.34
CA CYS A 454 44.63 31.14 -16.31
C CYS A 454 43.92 32.51 -16.37
N ARG A 455 44.26 33.50 -15.53
CA ARG A 455 43.73 34.89 -15.53
C ARG A 455 42.21 34.99 -15.86
N LEU A 456 41.37 34.25 -15.15
CA LEU A 456 39.93 34.26 -15.39
C LEU A 456 39.29 35.49 -14.73
N SER A 457 38.69 36.38 -15.52
CA SER A 457 37.95 37.55 -15.03
C SER A 457 36.59 37.17 -14.41
N SER A 458 36.10 38.00 -13.50
CA SER A 458 34.88 37.82 -12.69
C SER A 458 33.62 37.47 -13.51
N ASP A 459 33.53 37.92 -14.76
CA ASP A 459 32.40 37.65 -15.65
C ASP A 459 32.35 36.21 -16.18
N LYS A 460 33.49 35.49 -16.23
CA LYS A 460 33.52 34.07 -16.62
C LYS A 460 33.17 33.12 -15.47
N ILE A 461 33.35 33.56 -14.22
CA ILE A 461 32.94 32.80 -13.02
C ILE A 461 31.41 32.73 -12.93
N LEU A 462 30.70 33.74 -13.44
CA LEU A 462 29.24 33.78 -13.50
C LEU A 462 28.62 32.83 -14.55
N GLN A 463 29.42 32.23 -15.45
CA GLN A 463 28.95 31.21 -16.40
C GLN A 463 29.12 29.77 -15.90
N LEU A 464 29.81 29.56 -14.78
CA LEU A 464 29.78 28.28 -14.07
C LEU A 464 28.44 28.18 -13.35
N SER A 465 27.74 27.06 -13.51
CA SER A 465 26.41 26.92 -12.91
C SER A 465 26.51 27.13 -11.39
N ALA A 466 25.75 28.09 -10.85
CA ALA A 466 25.69 28.40 -9.43
C ALA A 466 25.51 27.13 -8.56
N ARG A 467 24.91 26.09 -9.15
CA ARG A 467 24.77 24.71 -8.66
C ARG A 467 26.08 24.04 -8.21
N GLU A 468 27.16 24.12 -9.00
CA GLU A 468 28.41 23.40 -8.69
C GLU A 468 29.23 24.12 -7.62
N LEU A 469 29.26 25.46 -7.67
CA LEU A 469 29.89 26.26 -6.62
C LEU A 469 29.11 26.21 -5.30
N ALA A 470 27.77 26.28 -5.33
CA ALA A 470 26.93 26.25 -4.13
C ALA A 470 26.91 24.88 -3.44
N ILE A 471 26.92 23.77 -4.18
CA ILE A 471 26.98 22.42 -3.58
C ILE A 471 28.35 22.20 -2.93
N SER A 472 29.44 22.62 -3.59
CA SER A 472 30.78 22.53 -3.02
C SER A 472 30.96 23.43 -1.79
N LEU A 473 30.40 24.66 -1.80
CA LEU A 473 30.47 25.60 -0.68
C LEU A 473 29.51 25.24 0.49
N TRP A 474 28.32 24.69 0.21
CA TRP A 474 27.40 24.17 1.24
C TRP A 474 28.00 22.96 1.97
N SER A 475 28.68 22.09 1.23
CA SER A 475 29.41 20.95 1.79
C SER A 475 30.60 21.42 2.65
N LEU A 476 31.29 22.49 2.23
CA LEU A 476 32.35 23.16 3.00
C LEU A 476 31.81 23.82 4.28
N GLY A 477 30.65 24.49 4.21
CA GLY A 477 29.99 25.13 5.35
C GLY A 477 29.52 24.13 6.40
N LYS A 478 28.91 23.01 5.99
CA LYS A 478 28.49 21.94 6.91
C LYS A 478 29.64 21.16 7.54
N ALA A 479 30.75 20.98 6.81
CA ALA A 479 31.95 20.36 7.36
C ALA A 479 32.64 21.26 8.42
N TYR A 480 32.48 22.58 8.30
CA TYR A 480 32.99 23.56 9.27
C TYR A 480 32.07 23.73 10.50
N GLU A 481 30.74 23.68 10.31
CA GLU A 481 29.76 23.79 11.41
C GLU A 481 29.85 22.64 12.43
N GLN A 482 30.29 21.45 12.01
CA GLN A 482 30.40 20.30 12.90
C GLN A 482 31.64 20.32 13.83
N ASN A 483 32.53 21.33 13.73
CA ASN A 483 33.79 21.34 14.47
C ASN A 483 34.16 22.63 15.21
N LEU A 484 33.27 23.61 15.40
CA LEU A 484 33.61 24.83 16.17
C LEU A 484 32.45 25.29 17.08
N LEU A 485 32.37 24.67 18.25
CA LEU A 485 31.82 25.26 19.49
C LEU A 485 33.00 25.79 20.32
N ASP A 486 33.72 26.78 19.81
CA ASP A 486 34.44 27.82 20.57
C ASP A 486 35.36 28.57 19.61
N THR A 487 35.02 29.83 19.30
CA THR A 487 35.92 30.97 19.01
C THR A 487 35.17 32.03 18.20
N THR A 488 34.68 33.04 18.90
CA THR A 488 34.23 34.33 18.32
C THR A 488 35.41 35.24 17.93
N THR A 489 36.54 34.67 17.53
CA THR A 489 37.71 35.40 17.03
C THR A 489 38.24 34.63 15.83
N TRP A 490 38.63 35.34 14.76
CA TRP A 490 39.10 34.83 13.45
C TRP A 490 38.04 34.72 12.33
N LEU A 491 37.44 35.85 11.94
CA LEU A 491 36.77 36.03 10.64
C LEU A 491 37.25 37.34 9.98
N GLU A 492 38.39 37.32 9.27
CA GLU A 492 38.95 38.54 8.68
C GLU A 492 39.43 38.45 7.22
N SER A 493 39.27 37.33 6.49
CA SER A 493 39.73 37.30 5.10
C SER A 493 38.68 37.86 4.10
N PRO A 494 39.08 38.67 3.09
CA PRO A 494 38.20 39.16 2.03
C PRO A 494 37.46 38.05 1.26
N THR A 495 38.09 36.88 1.12
CA THR A 495 37.57 35.71 0.40
C THR A 495 36.38 35.08 1.13
N GLN A 496 36.38 35.09 2.46
CA GLN A 496 35.28 34.53 3.28
C GLN A 496 34.05 35.45 3.31
N ARG A 497 34.24 36.78 3.26
CA ARG A 497 33.15 37.75 3.10
C ARG A 497 32.46 37.62 1.74
N LEU A 498 33.25 37.51 0.66
CA LEU A 498 32.72 37.30 -0.68
C LEU A 498 31.95 35.96 -0.79
N ALA A 499 32.46 34.88 -0.20
CA ALA A 499 31.77 33.59 -0.18
C ALA A 499 30.43 33.65 0.58
N ARG A 500 30.37 34.34 1.73
CA ARG A 500 29.13 34.55 2.49
C ARG A 500 28.11 35.37 1.71
N ASP A 501 28.54 36.47 1.09
CA ASP A 501 27.64 37.38 0.38
C ASP A 501 27.13 36.74 -0.93
N VAL A 502 27.94 35.90 -1.59
CA VAL A 502 27.50 35.05 -2.72
C VAL A 502 26.54 33.94 -2.26
N LEU A 503 26.77 33.33 -1.10
CA LEU A 503 25.89 32.30 -0.52
C LEU A 503 24.52 32.89 -0.13
N LEU A 504 24.50 34.08 0.47
CA LEU A 504 23.27 34.79 0.84
C LEU A 504 22.50 35.28 -0.41
N ALA A 505 23.19 35.68 -1.47
CA ALA A 505 22.57 36.04 -2.74
C ALA A 505 22.02 34.81 -3.50
N ALA A 506 22.68 33.65 -3.40
CA ALA A 506 22.23 32.40 -4.00
C ALA A 506 21.07 31.72 -3.24
N LEU A 507 20.87 32.06 -1.96
CA LEU A 507 19.78 31.56 -1.11
C LEU A 507 18.56 32.50 -1.04
N ALA A 508 18.60 33.64 -1.73
CA ALA A 508 17.51 34.60 -1.70
C ALA A 508 16.37 34.16 -2.63
N ASN A 509 15.13 34.16 -2.11
CA ASN A 509 13.94 33.91 -2.92
C ASN A 509 13.92 34.89 -4.12
N PRO A 510 13.93 34.41 -5.38
CA PRO A 510 13.98 35.27 -6.58
C PRO A 510 12.85 36.30 -6.67
N PHE A 511 11.74 36.06 -5.96
CA PHE A 511 10.57 36.92 -5.92
C PHE A 511 10.55 37.85 -4.72
N GLN A 512 11.69 38.13 -4.09
CA GLN A 512 11.78 39.05 -2.94
C GLN A 512 11.18 40.44 -3.23
N LYS A 513 11.17 40.88 -4.50
CA LYS A 513 10.50 42.13 -4.93
C LYS A 513 8.99 42.16 -4.59
N CYS A 514 8.36 40.99 -4.52
CA CYS A 514 6.94 40.83 -4.21
C CYS A 514 6.69 40.86 -2.70
N TYR A 515 7.71 40.72 -1.86
CA TYR A 515 7.57 40.75 -0.41
C TYR A 515 7.32 42.20 0.07
N LYS A 516 6.13 42.47 0.61
CA LYS A 516 5.67 43.80 1.02
C LYS A 516 5.08 43.77 2.42
N ALA A 517 5.12 44.92 3.09
CA ALA A 517 4.40 45.14 4.34
C ALA A 517 2.91 45.42 4.05
N LEU A 518 2.01 44.87 4.88
CA LEU A 518 0.58 45.14 4.80
C LEU A 518 0.23 46.36 5.65
N GLY A 519 0.16 47.54 5.02
CA GLY A 519 -0.21 48.78 5.70
C GLY A 519 0.65 49.07 6.93
N THR A 520 0.02 49.47 8.03
CA THR A 520 0.69 49.78 9.32
C THR A 520 0.60 48.64 10.34
N THR A 521 0.12 47.46 9.97
CA THR A 521 -0.10 46.35 10.93
C THR A 521 1.22 45.67 11.34
N GLY A 522 2.29 45.89 10.58
CA GLY A 522 3.58 45.22 10.77
C GLY A 522 3.63 43.79 10.25
N HIS A 523 2.58 43.30 9.58
CA HIS A 523 2.59 42.02 8.86
C HIS A 523 3.18 42.17 7.46
N TYR A 524 3.61 41.05 6.88
CA TYR A 524 4.19 41.00 5.54
C TYR A 524 3.43 40.01 4.66
N TYR A 525 3.49 40.14 3.34
CA TYR A 525 2.91 39.19 2.38
C TYR A 525 3.63 39.28 1.03
N TYR A 526 3.46 38.28 0.19
CA TYR A 526 3.91 38.32 -1.21
C TYR A 526 2.80 38.89 -2.10
N ASP A 527 2.93 40.16 -2.51
CA ASP A 527 1.99 40.80 -3.44
C ASP A 527 2.25 40.30 -4.87
N LEU A 528 1.39 39.39 -5.33
CA LEU A 528 1.48 38.82 -6.68
C LEU A 528 1.36 39.88 -7.78
N LYS A 529 0.79 41.07 -7.52
CA LYS A 529 0.69 42.14 -8.52
C LYS A 529 2.06 42.70 -8.91
N GLU A 530 3.05 42.60 -8.02
CA GLU A 530 4.44 43.03 -8.27
C GLU A 530 5.20 42.11 -9.24
N LEU A 531 4.59 40.99 -9.65
CA LEU A 531 5.06 40.23 -10.81
C LEU A 531 4.99 41.08 -12.09
N GLY A 532 4.07 42.05 -12.16
CA GLY A 532 3.92 42.96 -13.29
C GLY A 532 3.37 42.28 -14.55
N ASP A 533 2.61 41.19 -14.38
CA ASP A 533 2.14 40.35 -15.47
C ASP A 533 0.61 40.33 -15.59
N SER A 534 0.12 40.76 -16.75
CA SER A 534 -1.32 40.80 -17.08
C SER A 534 -2.03 39.44 -17.02
N ARG A 535 -1.30 38.33 -17.10
CA ARG A 535 -1.88 36.97 -17.01
C ARG A 535 -2.52 36.71 -15.65
N LEU A 536 -2.00 37.34 -14.59
CA LEU A 536 -2.52 37.21 -13.23
C LEU A 536 -4.02 37.53 -13.14
N GLU A 537 -4.47 38.56 -13.87
CA GLU A 537 -5.88 39.01 -13.85
C GLU A 537 -6.85 37.95 -14.40
N ARG A 538 -6.37 37.07 -15.27
CA ARG A 538 -7.15 36.03 -15.93
C ARG A 538 -7.07 34.67 -15.24
N LEU A 539 -6.20 34.51 -14.25
CA LEU A 539 -6.09 33.25 -13.51
C LEU A 539 -7.35 33.01 -12.67
N PRO A 540 -7.90 31.78 -12.68
CA PRO A 540 -8.88 31.34 -11.69
C PRO A 540 -8.36 31.58 -10.28
N LEU A 541 -9.24 31.89 -9.33
CA LEU A 541 -8.84 32.19 -7.95
C LEU A 541 -8.09 31.02 -7.33
N SER A 542 -8.49 29.79 -7.63
CA SER A 542 -7.79 28.60 -7.14
C SER A 542 -6.34 28.49 -7.60
N ILE A 543 -6.05 28.86 -8.86
CA ILE A 543 -4.69 28.85 -9.42
C ILE A 543 -3.83 29.95 -8.80
N ARG A 544 -4.44 31.06 -8.34
CA ARG A 544 -3.71 32.11 -7.61
C ARG A 544 -3.19 31.61 -6.25
N VAL A 545 -3.88 30.67 -5.60
CA VAL A 545 -3.40 30.02 -4.37
C VAL A 545 -2.14 29.18 -4.66
N LEU A 546 -2.14 28.40 -5.75
CA LEU A 546 -0.95 27.65 -6.18
C LEU A 546 0.21 28.59 -6.53
N LEU A 547 -0.08 29.68 -7.23
CA LEU A 547 0.91 30.69 -7.62
C LEU A 547 1.54 31.37 -6.39
N GLU A 548 0.72 31.76 -5.40
CA GLU A 548 1.21 32.32 -4.14
C GLU A 548 2.15 31.36 -3.43
N SER A 549 1.76 30.09 -3.30
CA SER A 549 2.59 29.06 -2.68
C SER A 549 3.93 28.92 -3.40
N ALA A 550 3.94 28.90 -4.73
CA ALA A 550 5.17 28.76 -5.50
C ALA A 550 6.07 30.00 -5.36
N VAL A 551 5.51 31.21 -5.46
CA VAL A 551 6.24 32.47 -5.30
C VAL A 551 6.89 32.57 -3.92
N ARG A 552 6.13 32.28 -2.86
CA ARG A 552 6.62 32.37 -1.48
C ARG A 552 7.68 31.33 -1.15
N ASN A 553 7.57 30.12 -1.69
CA ASN A 553 8.48 29.01 -1.39
C ASN A 553 9.58 28.80 -2.44
N CYS A 554 9.74 29.72 -3.41
CA CYS A 554 10.76 29.60 -4.45
C CYS A 554 12.17 29.66 -3.84
N ASP A 555 12.87 28.54 -3.89
CA ASP A 555 14.20 28.32 -3.33
C ASP A 555 15.22 27.87 -4.40
N GLU A 556 14.81 27.80 -5.66
CA GLU A 556 15.59 27.28 -6.80
C GLU A 556 16.08 25.84 -6.64
N PHE A 557 15.51 25.10 -5.67
CA PHE A 557 15.82 23.70 -5.40
C PHE A 557 14.58 22.82 -5.53
N GLU A 558 13.65 22.95 -4.58
CA GLU A 558 12.38 22.24 -4.58
C GLU A 558 11.31 22.99 -5.39
N VAL A 559 11.31 24.32 -5.32
CA VAL A 559 10.43 25.19 -6.10
C VAL A 559 11.27 26.16 -6.90
N LYS A 560 11.15 26.11 -8.23
CA LYS A 560 11.96 26.91 -9.15
C LYS A 560 11.16 28.08 -9.74
N THR A 561 11.87 29.09 -10.20
CA THR A 561 11.31 30.19 -10.99
C THR A 561 10.56 29.69 -12.23
N SER A 562 11.01 28.58 -12.83
CA SER A 562 10.30 27.92 -13.93
C SER A 562 8.92 27.42 -13.53
N ASP A 563 8.74 26.97 -12.30
CA ASP A 563 7.46 26.46 -11.81
C ASP A 563 6.47 27.61 -11.59
N VAL A 564 6.95 28.74 -11.06
CA VAL A 564 6.16 29.98 -10.98
C VAL A 564 5.70 30.44 -12.36
N GLU A 565 6.59 30.44 -13.35
CA GLU A 565 6.23 30.77 -14.74
C GLU A 565 5.24 29.75 -15.34
N ASN A 566 5.41 28.45 -15.06
CA ASN A 566 4.49 27.41 -15.51
C ASN A 566 3.08 27.64 -14.96
N ILE A 567 2.95 28.01 -13.69
CA ILE A 567 1.66 28.33 -13.05
C ILE A 567 1.08 29.63 -13.62
N LEU A 568 1.91 30.67 -13.78
CA LEU A 568 1.48 31.95 -14.34
C LEU A 568 0.97 31.80 -15.79
N ASN A 569 1.55 30.86 -16.55
CA ASN A 569 1.15 30.50 -17.89
C ASN A 569 0.04 29.42 -17.97
N TRP A 570 -0.72 29.22 -16.88
CA TRP A 570 -1.74 28.18 -16.71
C TRP A 570 -2.63 27.93 -17.94
N SER A 571 -3.07 28.98 -18.63
CA SER A 571 -3.94 28.87 -19.81
C SER A 571 -3.39 27.97 -20.93
N LYS A 572 -2.06 27.82 -21.00
CA LYS A 572 -1.36 26.93 -21.93
C LYS A 572 -0.87 25.67 -21.23
N THR A 573 -0.21 25.81 -20.09
CA THR A 573 0.49 24.71 -19.40
C THR A 573 -0.44 23.67 -18.78
N SER A 574 -1.67 24.06 -18.38
CA SER A 574 -2.68 23.10 -17.89
C SER A 574 -3.10 22.05 -18.93
N LYS A 575 -2.95 22.35 -20.22
CA LYS A 575 -3.25 21.41 -21.32
C LYS A 575 -2.06 20.52 -21.70
N SER A 576 -0.88 20.82 -21.18
CA SER A 576 0.38 20.17 -21.53
C SER A 576 0.82 19.13 -20.50
N GLN A 577 -0.05 18.75 -19.55
CA GLN A 577 0.28 17.85 -18.44
C GLN A 577 1.54 18.29 -17.67
N THR A 578 1.74 19.61 -17.53
CA THR A 578 2.90 20.16 -16.83
C THR A 578 2.81 19.88 -15.34
N GLU A 579 3.82 19.21 -14.78
CA GLU A 579 3.94 19.01 -13.33
C GLU A 579 4.44 20.27 -12.62
N ILE A 580 3.90 20.53 -11.42
CA ILE A 580 4.28 21.64 -10.55
C ILE A 580 4.41 21.15 -9.10
N PRO A 581 5.31 21.76 -8.30
CA PRO A 581 5.35 21.56 -6.87
C PRO A 581 4.28 22.43 -6.17
N PHE A 582 3.62 21.87 -5.15
CA PHE A 582 2.71 22.60 -4.28
C PHE A 582 3.04 22.35 -2.80
N LYS A 583 3.18 23.43 -2.02
CA LYS A 583 3.48 23.38 -0.58
C LYS A 583 2.27 23.89 0.20
N PRO A 584 1.34 23.01 0.60
CA PRO A 584 0.16 23.43 1.36
C PRO A 584 0.57 24.05 2.70
N ALA A 585 -0.30 24.92 3.24
CA ALA A 585 -0.03 25.64 4.48
C ALA A 585 -0.08 24.75 5.73
N ARG A 586 -0.88 23.68 5.71
CA ARG A 586 -1.07 22.74 6.81
C ARG A 586 -1.55 21.37 6.32
N VAL A 587 -1.62 20.41 7.23
CA VAL A 587 -2.17 19.07 7.01
C VAL A 587 -3.32 18.80 7.99
N ILE A 588 -4.35 18.09 7.55
CA ILE A 588 -5.40 17.56 8.43
C ILE A 588 -5.43 16.04 8.39
N LEU A 589 -5.59 15.41 9.54
CA LEU A 589 -5.64 13.95 9.69
C LEU A 589 -6.94 13.56 10.40
N GLN A 590 -7.49 12.40 10.04
CA GLN A 590 -8.49 11.69 10.84
C GLN A 590 -7.83 10.54 11.61
N ASP A 591 -8.49 9.95 12.61
CA ASP A 591 -7.84 9.02 13.54
C ASP A 591 -7.36 7.68 12.93
N PHE A 592 -7.99 7.15 11.88
CA PHE A 592 -7.54 5.93 11.22
C PHE A 592 -6.24 6.12 10.44
N THR A 593 -6.05 7.28 9.81
CA THR A 593 -4.84 7.60 9.04
C THR A 593 -3.82 8.41 9.84
N GLY A 594 -4.25 9.08 10.91
CA GLY A 594 -3.39 9.85 11.79
C GLY A 594 -2.57 8.98 12.75
N VAL A 595 -3.13 7.84 13.21
CA VAL A 595 -2.36 6.87 14.01
C VAL A 595 -1.12 6.37 13.27
N PRO A 596 -1.21 5.80 12.05
CA PRO A 596 -0.01 5.34 11.34
C PRO A 596 0.98 6.47 11.07
N ALA A 597 0.53 7.69 10.74
CA ALA A 597 1.43 8.83 10.56
C ALA A 597 2.21 9.15 11.85
N VAL A 598 1.55 9.19 13.01
CA VAL A 598 2.23 9.44 14.29
C VAL A 598 3.17 8.28 14.67
N VAL A 599 2.82 7.03 14.33
CA VAL A 599 3.71 5.86 14.47
C VAL A 599 4.97 6.02 13.61
N ASP A 600 4.83 6.45 12.37
CA ASP A 600 5.96 6.64 11.47
C ASP A 600 6.89 7.76 11.96
N PHE A 601 6.33 8.86 12.46
CA PHE A 601 7.11 9.90 13.14
C PHE A 601 7.85 9.38 14.38
N ALA A 602 7.22 8.53 15.20
CA ALA A 602 7.86 7.89 16.34
C ALA A 602 9.01 6.95 15.91
N ALA A 603 8.76 6.12 14.89
CA ALA A 603 9.75 5.20 14.35
C ALA A 603 10.94 5.92 13.69
N MET A 604 10.68 7.06 13.04
CA MET A 604 11.71 7.94 12.48
C MET A 604 12.57 8.57 13.59
N ARG A 605 11.99 8.97 14.72
CA ARG A 605 12.74 9.44 15.91
C ARG A 605 13.68 8.37 16.44
N ASP A 606 13.19 7.14 16.59
CA ASP A 606 14.01 6.01 17.02
C ASP A 606 15.12 5.70 16.00
N ALA A 607 14.81 5.77 14.70
CA ALA A 607 15.80 5.58 13.66
C ALA A 607 16.88 6.66 13.68
N MET A 608 16.51 7.92 13.88
CA MET A 608 17.44 9.05 14.02
C MET A 608 18.36 8.86 15.23
N ALA A 609 17.80 8.47 16.38
CA ALA A 609 18.57 8.19 17.59
C ALA A 609 19.56 7.03 17.40
N ARG A 610 19.13 5.92 16.78
CA ARG A 610 20.02 4.77 16.46
C ARG A 610 21.16 5.14 15.52
N LEU A 611 20.99 6.16 14.68
CA LEU A 611 22.01 6.67 13.77
C LEU A 611 22.93 7.72 14.43
N GLY A 612 22.74 8.01 15.72
CA GLY A 612 23.50 9.02 16.47
C GLY A 612 23.08 10.46 16.16
N GLY A 613 21.93 10.65 15.52
CA GLY A 613 21.37 11.97 15.23
C GLY A 613 20.40 12.45 16.31
N ASP A 614 20.04 13.73 16.24
CA ASP A 614 19.07 14.35 17.13
C ASP A 614 17.63 14.00 16.71
N SER A 615 16.95 13.18 17.52
CA SER A 615 15.58 12.74 17.27
C SER A 615 14.58 13.90 17.31
N ALA A 616 14.86 15.00 18.02
CA ALA A 616 13.95 16.14 18.10
C ALA A 616 13.76 16.84 16.74
N LYS A 617 14.70 16.65 15.80
CA LYS A 617 14.59 17.16 14.42
C LYS A 617 13.51 16.46 13.60
N ILE A 618 13.09 15.25 14.00
CA ILE A 618 11.94 14.58 13.40
C ILE A 618 10.68 15.17 14.05
N ASN A 619 10.10 16.14 13.37
CA ASN A 619 8.90 16.86 13.78
C ASN A 619 8.14 17.40 12.56
N PRO A 620 6.80 17.51 12.60
CA PRO A 620 6.06 18.21 11.56
C PRO A 620 6.53 19.66 11.38
N LEU A 621 6.84 20.05 10.14
CA LEU A 621 7.32 21.38 9.76
C LEU A 621 6.17 22.34 9.42
N VAL A 622 4.99 21.80 9.12
CA VAL A 622 3.74 22.55 8.95
C VAL A 622 2.78 22.20 10.09
N PRO A 623 1.79 23.07 10.41
CA PRO A 623 0.70 22.71 11.31
C PRO A 623 -0.02 21.44 10.85
N VAL A 624 -0.28 20.56 11.81
CA VAL A 624 -1.02 19.32 11.63
C VAL A 624 -2.14 19.29 12.64
N ASP A 625 -3.38 19.23 12.16
CA ASP A 625 -4.55 19.05 13.02
C ASP A 625 -5.08 17.62 12.82
N LEU A 626 -5.11 16.81 13.87
CA LEU A 626 -5.69 15.47 13.86
C LEU A 626 -7.01 15.47 14.62
N VAL A 627 -8.08 15.06 13.97
CA VAL A 627 -9.42 14.96 14.57
C VAL A 627 -9.77 13.50 14.80
N ILE A 628 -10.26 13.18 16.00
CA ILE A 628 -10.73 11.83 16.36
C ILE A 628 -12.25 11.81 16.23
N ASP A 629 -12.73 11.23 15.15
CA ASP A 629 -14.16 11.21 14.80
C ASP A 629 -14.64 9.93 14.11
N HIS A 630 -13.75 9.08 13.60
CA HIS A 630 -14.09 7.83 12.91
C HIS A 630 -14.17 6.61 13.85
N SER A 631 -13.95 6.80 15.14
CA SER A 631 -13.95 5.73 16.14
C SER A 631 -15.32 5.46 16.80
N VAL A 632 -16.22 6.44 16.81
CA VAL A 632 -17.55 6.29 17.42
C VAL A 632 -18.48 5.53 16.48
N MET A 633 -19.24 4.58 17.04
CA MET A 633 -20.24 3.81 16.31
C MET A 633 -21.61 4.03 16.96
N ALA A 634 -22.67 3.96 16.15
CA ALA A 634 -24.05 4.05 16.63
C ALA A 634 -24.53 2.71 17.21
N ASP A 635 -23.83 2.16 18.21
CA ASP A 635 -24.17 0.89 18.88
C ASP A 635 -25.56 0.96 19.55
N TYR A 636 -25.85 2.09 20.17
CA TYR A 636 -27.16 2.45 20.71
C TYR A 636 -27.75 3.62 19.91
N SER A 637 -29.06 3.56 19.67
CA SER A 637 -29.83 4.65 19.03
C SER A 637 -31.21 4.78 19.68
N ARG A 638 -31.88 5.92 19.46
CA ARG A 638 -33.26 6.21 19.96
C ARG A 638 -33.42 6.04 21.49
N ASN A 639 -32.38 6.34 22.25
CA ASN A 639 -32.35 6.25 23.71
C ASN A 639 -31.68 7.53 24.28
N PRO A 640 -32.21 8.17 25.34
CA PRO A 640 -31.57 9.34 25.96
C PRO A 640 -30.12 9.12 26.42
N GLN A 641 -29.75 7.87 26.74
CA GLN A 641 -28.39 7.47 27.13
C GLN A 641 -27.51 7.01 25.95
N ALA A 642 -28.01 7.05 24.71
CA ALA A 642 -27.30 6.50 23.56
C ALA A 642 -25.93 7.17 23.34
N LEU A 643 -25.86 8.50 23.43
CA LEU A 643 -24.60 9.24 23.25
C LEU A 643 -23.54 8.81 24.26
N GLU A 644 -23.89 8.84 25.55
CA GLU A 644 -22.98 8.46 26.64
C GLU A 644 -22.48 7.02 26.48
N ARG A 645 -23.39 6.08 26.20
CA ARG A 645 -23.03 4.67 26.01
C ARG A 645 -22.15 4.44 24.77
N ASN A 646 -22.44 5.12 23.67
CA ASN A 646 -21.62 5.01 22.45
C ASN A 646 -20.22 5.58 22.67
N GLN A 647 -20.09 6.70 23.38
CA GLN A 647 -18.79 7.29 23.75
C GLN A 647 -18.01 6.42 24.73
N GLU A 648 -18.69 5.78 25.69
CA GLU A 648 -18.07 4.83 26.60
C GLU A 648 -17.50 3.62 25.84
N LEU A 649 -18.28 3.03 24.93
CA LEU A 649 -17.82 1.93 24.08
C LEU A 649 -16.68 2.36 23.15
N GLU A 650 -16.76 3.55 22.55
CA GLU A 650 -15.69 4.13 21.74
C GLU A 650 -14.37 4.19 22.54
N PHE A 651 -14.42 4.72 23.77
CA PHE A 651 -13.24 4.84 24.61
C PHE A 651 -12.69 3.48 25.05
N GLN A 652 -13.57 2.52 25.38
CA GLN A 652 -13.16 1.17 25.74
C GLN A 652 -12.46 0.46 24.58
N ARG A 653 -13.01 0.54 23.36
CA ARG A 653 -12.47 -0.09 22.15
C ARG A 653 -11.15 0.55 21.68
N ASN A 654 -10.98 1.85 21.87
CA ASN A 654 -9.87 2.62 21.28
C ASN A 654 -8.87 3.17 22.31
N ARG A 655 -8.89 2.66 23.56
CA ARG A 655 -8.07 3.16 24.67
C ARG A 655 -6.59 3.29 24.33
N GLU A 656 -6.01 2.29 23.66
CA GLU A 656 -4.60 2.30 23.26
C GLU A 656 -4.32 3.36 22.20
N ARG A 657 -5.14 3.42 21.15
CA ARG A 657 -5.05 4.44 20.08
C ARG A 657 -5.13 5.85 20.66
N PHE A 658 -6.08 6.11 21.56
CA PHE A 658 -6.24 7.42 22.18
C PHE A 658 -5.07 7.75 23.13
N GLY A 659 -4.56 6.76 23.86
CA GLY A 659 -3.35 6.92 24.68
C GLY A 659 -2.13 7.30 23.83
N PHE A 660 -1.93 6.61 22.70
CA PHE A 660 -0.85 6.87 21.75
C PHE A 660 -0.97 8.25 21.10
N LEU A 661 -2.15 8.62 20.62
CA LEU A 661 -2.39 9.94 20.04
C LEU A 661 -2.17 11.05 21.08
N LYS A 662 -2.66 10.88 22.31
CA LYS A 662 -2.43 11.84 23.39
C LYS A 662 -0.93 12.04 23.69
N TRP A 663 -0.15 10.96 23.65
CA TRP A 663 1.31 11.06 23.70
C TRP A 663 1.85 11.86 22.50
N GLY A 664 1.39 11.57 21.28
CA GLY A 664 1.79 12.27 20.06
C GLY A 664 1.62 13.78 20.15
N ALA A 665 0.45 14.26 20.60
CA ALA A 665 0.18 15.69 20.81
C ALA A 665 1.16 16.37 21.79
N SER A 666 1.75 15.61 22.72
CA SER A 666 2.72 16.14 23.68
C SER A 666 4.17 15.98 23.19
N ALA A 667 4.41 15.00 22.32
CA ALA A 667 5.74 14.64 21.81
C ALA A 667 6.16 15.48 20.58
N PHE A 668 5.21 15.95 19.78
CA PHE A 668 5.48 16.68 18.54
C PHE A 668 4.99 18.13 18.63
N ASN A 669 5.84 19.07 18.21
CA ASN A 669 5.42 20.44 17.96
C ASN A 669 4.56 20.47 16.69
N ASN A 670 3.71 21.49 16.56
CA ASN A 670 2.80 21.68 15.42
C ASN A 670 1.75 20.56 15.24
N LEU A 671 1.65 19.58 16.14
CA LEU A 671 0.59 18.56 16.13
C LEU A 671 -0.49 18.90 17.15
N LYS A 672 -1.66 19.29 16.68
CA LYS A 672 -2.86 19.51 17.50
C LYS A 672 -3.78 18.31 17.36
N ILE A 673 -4.32 17.82 18.48
CA ILE A 673 -5.29 16.72 18.49
C ILE A 673 -6.62 17.22 19.04
N VAL A 674 -7.68 17.07 18.26
CA VAL A 674 -9.06 17.28 18.69
C VAL A 674 -9.58 15.97 19.27
N PRO A 675 -10.00 15.94 20.54
CA PRO A 675 -10.39 14.71 21.22
C PRO A 675 -11.73 14.13 20.70
N PRO A 676 -12.01 12.83 20.97
CA PRO A 676 -13.27 12.21 20.60
C PRO A 676 -14.48 12.95 21.19
N GLY A 677 -15.61 12.89 20.48
CA GLY A 677 -16.86 13.55 20.89
C GLY A 677 -16.92 15.06 20.61
N SER A 678 -15.96 15.62 19.88
CA SER A 678 -15.89 17.06 19.58
C SER A 678 -16.57 17.47 18.26
N GLY A 679 -17.08 16.50 17.49
CA GLY A 679 -17.62 16.70 16.14
C GLY A 679 -16.83 15.92 15.08
N ILE A 680 -17.20 16.10 13.81
CA ILE A 680 -16.56 15.43 12.66
C ILE A 680 -15.48 16.32 12.03
N VAL A 681 -14.45 15.71 11.45
CA VAL A 681 -13.22 16.35 10.95
C VAL A 681 -13.50 17.55 10.05
N HIS A 682 -14.43 17.42 9.09
CA HIS A 682 -14.71 18.48 8.14
C HIS A 682 -15.49 19.66 8.74
N GLN A 683 -16.43 19.38 9.64
CA GLN A 683 -17.19 20.42 10.32
C GLN A 683 -16.30 21.18 11.31
N VAL A 684 -15.51 20.44 12.12
CA VAL A 684 -14.52 21.04 13.02
C VAL A 684 -13.47 21.83 12.22
N ASN A 685 -13.09 21.36 11.03
CA ASN A 685 -12.20 22.12 10.15
C ASN A 685 -12.83 23.45 9.73
N LEU A 686 -14.07 23.44 9.25
CA LEU A 686 -14.78 24.65 8.83
C LEU A 686 -15.02 25.65 9.97
N GLU A 687 -15.44 25.16 11.14
CA GLU A 687 -15.92 26.01 12.24
C GLU A 687 -14.80 26.46 13.19
N TYR A 688 -13.66 25.76 13.22
CA TYR A 688 -12.65 25.97 14.26
C TYR A 688 -11.20 25.91 13.79
N LEU A 689 -10.84 25.00 12.87
CA LEU A 689 -9.44 24.85 12.45
C LEU A 689 -9.09 25.68 11.21
N ALA A 690 -10.04 26.15 10.42
CA ALA A 690 -9.75 26.97 9.26
C ALA A 690 -9.18 28.32 9.69
N ARG A 691 -8.08 28.75 9.04
CA ARG A 691 -7.50 30.07 9.29
C ARG A 691 -7.85 31.08 8.20
N VAL A 692 -8.15 30.60 6.99
CA VAL A 692 -8.37 31.38 5.75
C VAL A 692 -7.15 32.20 5.31
N VAL A 693 -6.52 32.95 6.23
CA VAL A 693 -5.23 33.62 6.07
C VAL A 693 -4.31 33.19 7.21
N MET A 694 -3.21 32.53 6.88
CA MET A 694 -2.21 32.09 7.85
C MET A 694 -1.46 33.29 8.43
N GLY A 695 -1.11 33.24 9.72
CA GLY A 695 -0.31 34.26 10.40
C GLY A 695 -1.05 35.53 10.81
N ALA A 696 -2.35 35.65 10.49
CA ALA A 696 -3.18 36.81 10.83
C ALA A 696 -3.42 36.96 12.34
N ASP A 697 -3.37 35.85 13.09
CA ASP A 697 -3.53 35.77 14.54
C ASP A 697 -2.28 36.22 15.33
N LYS A 698 -1.15 36.42 14.66
CA LYS A 698 0.12 36.80 15.30
C LYS A 698 0.23 38.31 15.47
N LYS A 699 0.82 38.76 16.60
CA LYS A 699 0.88 40.17 17.02
C LYS A 699 1.45 41.14 15.97
N SER A 700 2.63 40.86 15.41
CA SER A 700 3.30 41.67 14.38
C SER A 700 4.47 40.90 13.77
N GLY A 701 4.86 41.23 12.53
CA GLY A 701 6.02 40.65 11.85
C GLY A 701 5.79 39.30 11.17
N ALA A 702 4.56 38.77 11.22
CA ALA A 702 4.24 37.51 10.58
C ALA A 702 3.98 37.68 9.07
N LEU A 703 4.39 36.67 8.31
CA LEU A 703 4.07 36.52 6.90
C LEU A 703 2.64 35.99 6.76
N LEU A 704 1.83 36.67 5.95
CA LEU A 704 0.46 36.34 5.59
C LEU A 704 0.43 35.64 4.25
N TYR A 705 -0.34 34.56 4.19
CA TYR A 705 -0.53 33.77 2.98
C TYR A 705 -1.87 33.00 3.08
N PRO A 706 -2.48 32.60 1.95
CA PRO A 706 -3.72 31.85 1.98
C PRO A 706 -3.60 30.53 2.77
N ASP A 707 -4.62 30.21 3.55
CA ASP A 707 -4.77 28.86 4.09
C ASP A 707 -4.96 27.89 2.91
N SER A 708 -4.31 26.75 3.02
CA SER A 708 -4.42 25.62 2.09
C SER A 708 -4.00 24.36 2.80
N LEU A 709 -4.61 23.24 2.45
CA LEU A 709 -4.29 21.97 3.10
C LEU A 709 -4.43 20.77 2.20
N VAL A 710 -3.76 19.70 2.61
CA VAL A 710 -4.13 18.36 2.19
C VAL A 710 -4.54 17.56 3.42
N GLY A 711 -5.42 16.59 3.21
CA GLY A 711 -5.86 15.72 4.29
C GLY A 711 -5.91 14.27 3.89
N THR A 712 -5.79 13.39 4.88
CA THR A 712 -5.89 11.94 4.68
C THR A 712 -7.33 11.43 4.67
N ASP A 713 -8.21 12.30 4.16
CA ASP A 713 -9.64 12.09 3.99
C ASP A 713 -10.08 12.73 2.66
N SER A 714 -10.85 11.99 1.85
CA SER A 714 -11.30 12.44 0.53
C SER A 714 -12.15 13.70 0.58
N HIS A 715 -12.93 13.89 1.64
CA HIS A 715 -13.88 14.98 1.83
C HIS A 715 -13.24 16.21 2.48
N THR A 716 -11.91 16.23 2.62
CA THR A 716 -11.13 17.45 2.96
C THR A 716 -11.53 18.65 2.10
N THR A 717 -11.98 18.39 0.87
CA THR A 717 -12.58 19.34 -0.09
C THR A 717 -13.75 20.15 0.45
N MET A 718 -14.43 19.73 1.51
CA MET A 718 -15.50 20.52 2.15
C MET A 718 -15.05 21.96 2.53
N ILE A 719 -13.77 22.12 2.86
CA ILE A 719 -13.19 23.42 3.22
C ILE A 719 -13.11 24.41 2.05
N ASP A 720 -13.17 23.92 0.81
CA ASP A 720 -13.13 24.76 -0.40
C ASP A 720 -14.34 25.70 -0.50
N GLY A 721 -15.45 25.36 0.18
CA GLY A 721 -16.63 26.21 0.31
C GLY A 721 -16.38 27.52 1.09
N LEU A 722 -15.34 27.52 1.93
CA LEU A 722 -14.86 28.69 2.69
C LEU A 722 -13.76 29.46 1.96
N GLY A 723 -13.31 28.97 0.79
CA GLY A 723 -12.25 29.58 0.00
C GLY A 723 -10.83 29.21 0.43
N VAL A 724 -10.69 28.10 1.16
CA VAL A 724 -9.41 27.46 1.49
C VAL A 724 -9.19 26.33 0.49
N ALA A 725 -8.10 26.34 -0.26
CA ALA A 725 -7.85 25.27 -1.22
C ALA A 725 -7.38 24.00 -0.49
N GLY A 726 -8.17 22.92 -0.55
CA GLY A 726 -7.73 21.65 0.00
C GLY A 726 -8.42 20.42 -0.55
N TRP A 727 -7.71 19.30 -0.49
CA TRP A 727 -8.19 18.03 -1.06
C TRP A 727 -7.59 16.82 -0.34
N GLY A 728 -8.20 15.66 -0.59
CA GLY A 728 -7.75 14.38 -0.05
C GLY A 728 -6.49 13.86 -0.75
N VAL A 729 -5.57 13.31 0.04
CA VAL A 729 -4.34 12.62 -0.40
C VAL A 729 -4.12 11.34 0.42
N GLY A 730 -3.19 10.50 -0.01
CA GLY A 730 -2.78 9.34 0.78
C GLY A 730 -1.96 9.73 2.02
N GLY A 731 -1.84 8.80 2.98
CA GLY A 731 -1.07 9.01 4.22
C GLY A 731 0.39 9.36 3.96
N ILE A 732 1.02 8.71 2.97
CA ILE A 732 2.43 8.92 2.63
C ILE A 732 2.65 10.35 2.08
N GLU A 733 1.75 10.83 1.22
CA GLU A 733 1.82 12.20 0.72
C GLU A 733 1.64 13.22 1.85
N ALA A 734 0.68 12.98 2.75
CA ALA A 734 0.48 13.84 3.92
C ALA A 734 1.72 13.88 4.83
N GLU A 735 2.35 12.72 5.11
CA GLU A 735 3.59 12.64 5.88
C GLU A 735 4.76 13.35 5.20
N ALA A 736 4.89 13.24 3.88
CA ALA A 736 5.91 13.96 3.13
C ALA A 736 5.74 15.47 3.28
N VAL A 737 4.51 15.98 3.19
CA VAL A 737 4.19 17.38 3.46
C VAL A 737 4.52 17.77 4.90
N MET A 738 4.20 16.91 5.88
CA MET A 738 4.56 17.14 7.27
C MET A 738 6.08 17.28 7.45
N LEU A 739 6.88 16.59 6.63
CA LEU A 739 8.35 16.71 6.61
C LEU A 739 8.87 17.85 5.72
N GLY A 740 7.98 18.70 5.21
CA GLY A 740 8.29 19.90 4.43
C GLY A 740 8.45 19.68 2.93
N GLN A 741 8.18 18.47 2.43
CA GLN A 741 8.25 18.14 1.01
C GLN A 741 7.04 18.70 0.25
N ALA A 742 7.27 19.25 -0.93
CA ALA A 742 6.21 19.67 -1.84
C ALA A 742 5.50 18.46 -2.46
N ILE A 743 4.19 18.60 -2.66
CA ILE A 743 3.40 17.66 -3.45
C ILE A 743 3.72 17.90 -4.92
N SER A 744 4.05 16.85 -5.66
CA SER A 744 4.08 16.92 -7.12
C SER A 744 2.68 16.70 -7.68
N MET A 745 2.18 17.62 -8.50
CA MET A 745 0.89 17.49 -9.14
C MET A 745 0.93 18.00 -10.58
N VAL A 746 0.10 17.42 -11.45
CA VAL A 746 -0.17 18.01 -12.76
C VAL A 746 -0.97 19.29 -12.56
N LEU A 747 -0.53 20.39 -13.17
CA LEU A 747 -1.22 21.67 -13.13
C LEU A 747 -2.64 21.50 -13.70
N PRO A 748 -3.70 21.64 -12.88
CA PRO A 748 -5.03 21.19 -13.27
C PRO A 748 -5.72 22.18 -14.20
N GLU A 749 -6.50 21.66 -15.14
CA GLU A 749 -7.53 22.47 -15.79
C GLU A 749 -8.59 22.90 -14.77
N VAL A 750 -9.21 24.07 -14.98
CA VAL A 750 -10.26 24.61 -14.12
C VAL A 750 -11.56 24.72 -14.91
N VAL A 751 -12.60 24.05 -14.41
CA VAL A 751 -13.96 24.11 -14.94
C VAL A 751 -14.75 25.14 -14.14
N GLY A 752 -15.06 26.28 -14.76
CA GLY A 752 -15.91 27.29 -14.14
C GLY A 752 -17.38 26.85 -14.10
N PHE A 753 -17.97 26.72 -12.92
CA PHE A 753 -19.38 26.42 -12.74
C PHE A 753 -20.15 27.70 -12.41
N ARG A 754 -20.92 28.21 -13.38
CA ARG A 754 -21.63 29.49 -13.24
C ARG A 754 -23.01 29.30 -12.61
N LEU A 755 -23.19 29.79 -11.38
CA LEU A 755 -24.47 29.82 -10.68
C LEU A 755 -25.22 31.12 -10.96
N THR A 756 -26.51 31.00 -11.32
CA THR A 756 -27.41 32.13 -11.59
C THR A 756 -28.78 31.89 -10.98
N GLY A 757 -29.53 32.98 -10.74
CA GLY A 757 -30.86 32.90 -10.15
C GLY A 757 -30.86 32.63 -8.65
N ARG A 758 -31.97 32.09 -8.17
CA ARG A 758 -32.23 31.72 -6.76
C ARG A 758 -32.90 30.35 -6.73
N LEU A 759 -32.71 29.61 -5.64
CA LEU A 759 -33.41 28.36 -5.42
C LEU A 759 -34.93 28.62 -5.28
N PRO A 760 -35.78 27.76 -5.87
CA PRO A 760 -37.22 27.87 -5.70
C PRO A 760 -37.64 27.53 -4.26
N ALA A 761 -38.81 28.02 -3.84
CA ALA A 761 -39.36 27.68 -2.53
C ALA A 761 -39.54 26.16 -2.39
N GLY A 762 -39.04 25.60 -1.28
CA GLY A 762 -39.07 24.16 -1.01
C GLY A 762 -37.82 23.38 -1.47
N ALA A 763 -36.93 23.99 -2.28
CA ALA A 763 -35.65 23.36 -2.59
C ALA A 763 -34.67 23.47 -1.41
N THR A 764 -33.94 22.40 -1.18
CA THR A 764 -32.96 22.25 -0.08
C THR A 764 -31.52 22.32 -0.59
N ALA A 765 -30.56 22.45 0.33
CA ALA A 765 -29.14 22.31 0.04
C ALA A 765 -28.82 20.95 -0.62
N THR A 766 -29.54 19.89 -0.22
CA THR A 766 -29.40 18.54 -0.77
C THR A 766 -29.84 18.49 -2.24
N ASP A 767 -30.95 19.13 -2.59
CA ASP A 767 -31.41 19.19 -3.99
C ASP A 767 -30.40 19.93 -4.87
N LEU A 768 -29.86 21.04 -4.36
CA LEU A 768 -28.83 21.81 -5.03
C LEU A 768 -27.57 20.97 -5.27
N VAL A 769 -27.03 20.34 -4.22
CA VAL A 769 -25.78 19.60 -4.36
C VAL A 769 -25.93 18.38 -5.27
N LEU A 770 -27.01 17.61 -5.15
CA LEU A 770 -27.23 16.45 -6.02
C LEU A 770 -27.39 16.87 -7.48
N THR A 771 -28.00 18.03 -7.73
CA THR A 771 -28.10 18.61 -9.07
C THR A 771 -26.72 19.00 -9.61
N CYS A 772 -25.93 19.74 -8.83
CA CYS A 772 -24.55 20.13 -9.19
C CYS A 772 -23.68 18.90 -9.47
N THR A 773 -23.69 17.90 -8.57
CA THR A 773 -22.96 16.64 -8.70
C THR A 773 -23.35 15.89 -9.96
N ASN A 774 -24.65 15.76 -10.26
CA ASN A 774 -25.13 15.11 -11.47
C ASN A 774 -24.65 15.84 -12.75
N MET A 775 -24.69 17.18 -12.76
CA MET A 775 -24.21 17.98 -13.88
C MET A 775 -22.70 17.84 -14.08
N LEU A 776 -21.93 17.89 -12.99
CA LEU A 776 -20.46 17.78 -13.03
C LEU A 776 -20.00 16.37 -13.43
N ARG A 777 -20.66 15.31 -12.93
CA ARG A 777 -20.43 13.93 -13.39
C ARG A 777 -20.63 13.80 -14.90
N LYS A 778 -21.74 14.30 -15.43
CA LYS A 778 -22.03 14.28 -16.87
C LYS A 778 -21.01 15.08 -17.68
N ARG A 779 -20.48 16.17 -17.12
CA ARG A 779 -19.47 17.01 -17.77
C ARG A 779 -18.09 16.36 -17.85
N GLY A 780 -17.78 15.44 -16.93
CA GLY A 780 -16.50 14.74 -16.82
C GLY A 780 -15.39 15.65 -16.29
N VAL A 781 -15.27 15.75 -14.96
CA VAL A 781 -14.31 16.66 -14.29
C VAL A 781 -13.20 15.92 -13.54
N VAL A 782 -12.96 14.65 -13.88
CA VAL A 782 -11.89 13.83 -13.26
C VAL A 782 -10.52 14.47 -13.43
N GLY A 783 -9.82 14.67 -12.31
CA GLY A 783 -8.47 15.27 -12.28
C GLY A 783 -8.45 16.78 -12.55
N LYS A 784 -9.60 17.46 -12.50
CA LYS A 784 -9.73 18.90 -12.73
C LYS A 784 -10.19 19.61 -11.47
N PHE A 785 -9.91 20.90 -11.41
CA PHE A 785 -10.51 21.80 -10.42
C PHE A 785 -11.88 22.27 -10.93
N VAL A 786 -12.84 22.40 -10.01
CA VAL A 786 -14.10 23.09 -10.27
C VAL A 786 -14.09 24.40 -9.49
N GLU A 787 -14.35 25.54 -10.15
CA GLU A 787 -14.44 26.84 -9.50
C GLU A 787 -15.84 27.42 -9.70
N PHE A 788 -16.55 27.67 -8.61
CA PHE A 788 -17.92 28.19 -8.61
C PHE A 788 -17.92 29.71 -8.67
N PHE A 789 -18.70 30.27 -9.58
CA PHE A 789 -18.79 31.71 -9.77
C PHE A 789 -20.17 32.18 -10.24
N GLY A 790 -20.37 33.49 -10.30
CA GLY A 790 -21.60 34.10 -10.79
C GLY A 790 -22.53 34.61 -9.69
N PRO A 791 -23.59 35.35 -10.07
CA PRO A 791 -24.45 36.05 -9.12
C PRO A 791 -25.23 35.12 -8.19
N GLY A 792 -25.41 33.86 -8.55
CA GLY A 792 -26.07 32.87 -7.70
C GLY A 792 -25.28 32.53 -6.43
N CYS A 793 -23.95 32.61 -6.45
CA CYS A 793 -23.10 32.29 -5.29
C CYS A 793 -23.40 33.19 -4.08
N ALA A 794 -23.77 34.45 -4.31
CA ALA A 794 -24.10 35.40 -3.24
C ALA A 794 -25.39 35.05 -2.49
N ASN A 795 -26.26 34.23 -3.10
CA ASN A 795 -27.50 33.76 -2.47
C ASN A 795 -27.31 32.46 -1.67
N LEU A 796 -26.15 31.82 -1.75
CA LEU A 796 -25.84 30.60 -1.02
C LEU A 796 -25.26 30.92 0.36
N SER A 797 -25.72 30.20 1.38
CA SER A 797 -25.06 30.20 2.69
C SER A 797 -23.71 29.51 2.61
N LEU A 798 -22.86 29.66 3.64
CA LEU A 798 -21.60 28.91 3.66
C LEU A 798 -21.84 27.40 3.74
N ALA A 799 -22.84 26.96 4.51
CA ALA A 799 -23.21 25.55 4.62
C ALA A 799 -23.58 24.96 3.24
N ASP A 800 -24.30 25.71 2.39
CA ASP A 800 -24.62 25.26 1.03
C ASP A 800 -23.35 25.09 0.18
N ARG A 801 -22.42 26.05 0.25
CA ARG A 801 -21.14 26.00 -0.48
C ARG A 801 -20.27 24.84 -0.02
N ALA A 802 -20.14 24.65 1.29
CA ALA A 802 -19.42 23.55 1.89
C ALA A 802 -20.02 22.20 1.49
N THR A 803 -21.35 22.08 1.46
CA THR A 803 -22.04 20.86 1.02
C THR A 803 -21.71 20.54 -0.45
N ILE A 804 -21.68 21.55 -1.32
CA ILE A 804 -21.28 21.37 -2.72
C ILE A 804 -19.82 20.95 -2.86
N ALA A 805 -18.93 21.65 -2.17
CA ALA A 805 -17.49 21.40 -2.18
C ALA A 805 -17.15 19.99 -1.65
N ASN A 806 -17.82 19.57 -0.58
CA ASN A 806 -17.68 18.25 0.03
C ASN A 806 -17.90 17.12 -0.99
N MET A 807 -18.82 17.30 -1.95
CA MET A 807 -19.13 16.27 -2.94
C MET A 807 -18.14 16.17 -4.11
N ALA A 808 -16.98 16.83 -4.02
CA ALA A 808 -15.96 16.80 -5.07
C ALA A 808 -15.49 15.39 -5.47
N PRO A 809 -15.18 14.49 -4.51
CA PRO A 809 -14.85 13.10 -4.83
C PRO A 809 -15.97 12.40 -5.60
N GLU A 810 -17.23 12.68 -5.26
CA GLU A 810 -18.38 12.05 -5.90
C GLU A 810 -18.53 12.49 -7.36
N TYR A 811 -18.31 13.76 -7.70
CA TYR A 811 -18.33 14.20 -9.10
C TYR A 811 -16.98 14.04 -9.83
N GLY A 812 -15.97 13.52 -9.14
CA GLY A 812 -14.64 13.21 -9.66
C GLY A 812 -13.67 14.39 -9.70
N GLY A 813 -14.09 15.58 -9.27
CA GLY A 813 -13.20 16.75 -9.23
C GLY A 813 -12.17 16.60 -8.12
N THR A 814 -10.97 17.13 -8.31
CA THR A 814 -9.98 17.18 -7.23
C THR A 814 -10.45 18.08 -6.09
N MET A 815 -11.19 19.15 -6.41
CA MET A 815 -11.70 20.12 -5.44
C MET A 815 -12.90 20.92 -5.99
N GLY A 816 -13.66 21.58 -5.11
CA GLY A 816 -14.86 22.37 -5.43
C GLY A 816 -14.81 23.79 -4.86
N PHE A 817 -14.10 24.69 -5.53
CA PHE A 817 -13.66 25.97 -4.96
C PHE A 817 -14.67 27.10 -5.06
N PHE A 818 -14.94 27.75 -3.92
CA PHE A 818 -15.65 29.02 -3.81
C PHE A 818 -14.70 30.09 -3.31
N GLY A 819 -14.42 31.12 -4.11
CA GLY A 819 -13.56 32.21 -3.68
C GLY A 819 -14.08 32.92 -2.42
N VAL A 820 -13.17 33.35 -1.55
CA VAL A 820 -13.50 34.11 -0.34
C VAL A 820 -14.27 35.38 -0.72
N ASP A 821 -15.46 35.54 -0.16
CA ASP A 821 -16.31 36.72 -0.35
C ASP A 821 -16.93 37.18 0.99
N GLN A 822 -17.89 38.11 0.94
CA GLN A 822 -18.54 38.61 2.15
C GLN A 822 -19.23 37.50 2.95
N LYS A 823 -19.78 36.45 2.31
CA LYS A 823 -20.41 35.35 3.04
C LYS A 823 -19.40 34.51 3.81
N SER A 824 -18.19 34.35 3.27
CA SER A 824 -17.08 33.74 3.99
C SER A 824 -16.69 34.56 5.22
N LEU A 825 -16.58 35.89 5.07
CA LEU A 825 -16.25 36.78 6.19
C LEU A 825 -17.34 36.82 7.27
N ASP A 826 -18.61 36.90 6.85
CA ASP A 826 -19.77 36.86 7.76
C ASP A 826 -19.79 35.55 8.56
N TYR A 827 -19.44 34.43 7.92
CA TYR A 827 -19.37 33.14 8.59
C TYR A 827 -18.24 33.09 9.62
N LEU A 828 -17.03 33.57 9.28
CA LEU A 828 -15.92 33.64 10.24
C LEU A 828 -16.33 34.47 11.47
N LEU A 829 -16.95 35.64 11.27
CA LEU A 829 -17.46 36.45 12.39
C LEU A 829 -18.52 35.73 13.23
N GLN A 830 -19.33 34.86 12.61
CA GLN A 830 -20.34 34.06 13.30
C GLN A 830 -19.71 32.93 14.14
N THR A 831 -18.60 32.34 13.69
CA THR A 831 -17.94 31.20 14.35
C THR A 831 -16.90 31.59 15.39
N GLY A 832 -16.57 32.88 15.49
CA GLY A 832 -15.57 33.42 16.44
C GLY A 832 -14.20 33.56 15.82
#